data_AF-A0A3N5M1B9-F1
#
_entry.id   AF-A0A3N5M1B9-F1
#
_cell.length_a   1.000
_cell.length_b   1.000
_cell.length_c   1.000
_cell.angle_alpha   90.00
_cell.angle_beta   90.00
_cell.angle_gamma   90.00
#
_symmetry.space_group_name_H-M   'P 1'
#
loop_
_entity.id
_entity.type
_entity.pdbx_description
1 polymer ?
#
loop_
_entity_poly.entity_id
_entity_poly.type
_entity_poly.pdbx_seq_one_letter_code
_entity_poly.pdbx_strand_id
1 'polypeptide(L)'
;MTANVLSNFLNRHRQGTIVICGCGPSLHEFHHSEDAITIGVNDVGRLFDPTYLVVVDPRQRFEGDRFTYIESSRAQVVFTARNLQLRHPRVVRFKLGTRGGTDFSNPNVLPCGQDSTYVAVCLAVHMGAARIGLIGVDLTDHRVLGPTGPHPLSRRLVTIDRDYSRLAEALSQRGIELVNLSPESRLESLPKLPCDTFLGRGVSVVRSPAKRPRARKLKHSKPPGQLRVVHVATTNCAGALWNLHQILVRYSPVQSRVVTASEVTSGRLFPKDVLLSDTDQVAQLLEEADLVHFHNWIDAQSPEMASFRTILERKPAVLQFHSEPGLLQRQFPGRDPRTRTDLLTLVVAQKHVRFYPRAVPVPNAIDIHHPLLQPGTQVPRSPIRIVYTPTDTKSYSDYSHTCRGKGYQQTVQILRELEKQGWIEATVRTGVPWEDVMTLRRESDVLIDECVTGGYHLTSLEGLSQGLATVAYLDEKTRTLLVELTGCSAVQLPWVNTPVDRLRETLLFLAENPLALQAFRRAARTWMEQFWGPDLIVEHYHKAYRRALEEFRVRPSFSLCLPPGKSNAMQSTVSKEQCNDSPVVLPEVHYELPGRARPARSEDFPQTVRLGKELLERRGTLRGAACHILGNGPSIQTLDLSLLRHRTVIGVNASPLLREALGRDADFYCVSDRRFLQDESTRRLAQSVRGSIRLFAGYCWGFLSDADINYVRILPGDEISEDLVEGFHHCCSVALFAAQLALWLGCGTIFLHGCEFDYRGGRFRRDQDRRPHDRAIYPRVAANARTLSERLQKRGSQLNVVGPSRLVGDFGHPAIPGIRPVPIDELVQRLRAPTQAA
;
A
#
# COMPACT_ATOMS: atom_id res chain seq x y z
N MET A 1 25.48 -23.52 14.13
CA MET A 1 25.57 -22.24 13.39
C MET A 1 26.91 -22.23 12.65
N THR A 2 26.90 -22.42 11.33
CA THR A 2 28.12 -22.34 10.50
C THR A 2 28.60 -20.89 10.42
N ALA A 3 29.87 -20.63 10.67
CA ALA A 3 30.44 -19.29 10.63
C ALA A 3 30.25 -18.64 9.25
N ASN A 4 29.79 -17.38 9.20
CA ASN A 4 29.62 -16.59 7.97
C ASN A 4 30.99 -16.08 7.45
N VAL A 5 31.82 -16.98 6.92
CA VAL A 5 33.16 -16.69 6.39
C VAL A 5 33.17 -16.68 4.85
N LEU A 6 34.06 -15.86 4.26
CA LEU A 6 34.17 -15.68 2.80
C LEU A 6 34.44 -17.00 2.05
N SER A 7 35.23 -17.90 2.64
CA SER A 7 35.56 -19.20 2.06
C SER A 7 34.34 -20.07 1.75
N ASN A 8 33.20 -19.87 2.42
CA ASN A 8 31.94 -20.59 2.13
C ASN A 8 31.31 -20.22 0.78
N PHE A 9 31.79 -19.15 0.15
CA PHE A 9 31.30 -18.67 -1.14
C PHE A 9 32.23 -19.04 -2.31
N LEU A 10 33.35 -19.72 -2.03
CA LEU A 10 34.28 -20.17 -3.05
C LEU A 10 33.56 -21.10 -4.04
N ASN A 11 33.59 -20.76 -5.34
CA ASN A 11 32.94 -21.53 -6.41
C ASN A 11 31.41 -21.73 -6.27
N ARG A 12 30.71 -20.87 -5.51
CA ARG A 12 29.24 -20.96 -5.32
C ARG A 12 28.45 -20.86 -6.64
N HIS A 13 28.97 -20.12 -7.61
CA HIS A 13 28.40 -19.89 -8.94
C HIS A 13 29.36 -20.38 -10.02
N ARG A 14 29.92 -21.58 -9.82
CA ARG A 14 30.90 -22.19 -10.73
C ARG A 14 30.40 -22.15 -12.18
N GLN A 15 31.21 -21.57 -13.06
CA GLN A 15 30.94 -21.41 -14.50
C GLN A 15 29.72 -20.52 -14.82
N GLY A 16 29.23 -19.74 -13.84
CA GLY A 16 28.08 -18.86 -14.01
C GLY A 16 28.42 -17.51 -14.66
N THR A 17 27.38 -16.84 -15.14
CA THR A 17 27.42 -15.44 -15.57
C THR A 17 27.03 -14.55 -14.40
N ILE A 18 27.89 -13.59 -14.02
CA ILE A 18 27.63 -12.64 -12.94
C ILE A 18 27.72 -11.21 -13.46
N VAL A 19 26.77 -10.36 -13.08
CA VAL A 19 26.80 -8.93 -13.41
C VAL A 19 27.19 -8.12 -12.17
N ILE A 20 28.22 -7.28 -12.31
CA ILE A 20 28.64 -6.32 -11.30
C ILE A 20 27.93 -5.00 -11.53
N CYS A 21 27.22 -4.51 -10.52
CA CYS A 21 26.39 -3.32 -10.63
C CYS A 21 26.97 -2.20 -9.74
N GLY A 22 27.63 -1.24 -10.40
CA GLY A 22 28.09 0.00 -9.79
C GLY A 22 26.95 1.02 -9.59
N CYS A 23 27.30 2.26 -9.26
CA CYS A 23 26.33 3.33 -9.00
C CYS A 23 26.33 4.42 -10.09
N GLY A 24 26.82 4.10 -11.30
CA GLY A 24 26.93 5.01 -12.44
C GLY A 24 25.67 5.03 -13.33
N PRO A 25 25.49 6.07 -14.17
CA PRO A 25 24.29 6.29 -15.00
C PRO A 25 23.83 5.13 -15.87
N SER A 26 24.76 4.37 -16.46
CA SER A 26 24.38 3.23 -17.32
C SER A 26 23.63 2.14 -16.58
N LEU A 27 23.64 2.12 -15.24
CA LEU A 27 22.82 1.18 -14.48
C LEU A 27 21.31 1.42 -14.67
N HIS A 28 20.87 2.63 -15.05
CA HIS A 28 19.46 2.88 -15.38
C HIS A 28 18.97 2.10 -16.60
N GLU A 29 19.89 1.71 -17.48
CA GLU A 29 19.59 0.91 -18.67
C GLU A 29 19.65 -0.60 -18.37
N PHE A 30 20.04 -0.98 -17.14
CA PHE A 30 20.10 -2.38 -16.72
C PHE A 30 18.74 -2.88 -16.26
N HIS A 31 18.09 -3.69 -17.09
CA HIS A 31 16.89 -4.42 -16.70
C HIS A 31 17.26 -5.70 -15.94
N HIS A 32 17.24 -5.63 -14.61
CA HIS A 32 17.51 -6.79 -13.75
C HIS A 32 16.50 -7.92 -14.00
N SER A 33 17.00 -9.10 -14.37
CA SER A 33 16.23 -10.36 -14.46
C SER A 33 16.36 -11.11 -13.15
N GLU A 34 15.30 -11.73 -12.64
CA GLU A 34 15.38 -12.57 -11.42
C GLU A 34 16.37 -13.74 -11.57
N ASP A 35 16.63 -14.20 -12.80
CA ASP A 35 17.58 -15.27 -13.11
C ASP A 35 19.06 -14.81 -13.16
N ALA A 36 19.35 -13.51 -13.18
CA ALA A 36 20.71 -13.00 -13.31
C ALA A 36 21.36 -12.79 -11.93
N ILE A 37 22.49 -13.46 -11.67
CA ILE A 37 23.25 -13.25 -10.44
C ILE A 37 23.92 -11.88 -10.47
N THR A 38 23.55 -11.00 -9.56
CA THR A 38 24.08 -9.63 -9.47
C THR A 38 24.91 -9.42 -8.20
N ILE A 39 26.04 -8.75 -8.33
CA ILE A 39 26.80 -8.21 -7.21
C ILE A 39 26.73 -6.70 -7.27
N GLY A 40 25.89 -6.15 -6.40
CA GLY A 40 25.76 -4.73 -6.20
C GLY A 40 26.90 -4.13 -5.39
N VAL A 41 27.13 -2.84 -5.55
CA VAL A 41 28.13 -2.11 -4.77
C VAL A 41 27.48 -0.92 -4.07
N ASN A 42 27.89 -0.67 -2.82
CA ASN A 42 27.49 0.52 -2.06
C ASN A 42 25.96 0.67 -1.97
N ASP A 43 25.40 1.82 -2.36
CA ASP A 43 24.00 2.18 -2.26
C ASP A 43 23.20 1.84 -3.53
N VAL A 44 23.64 0.84 -4.31
CA VAL A 44 22.92 0.37 -5.51
C VAL A 44 21.49 -0.08 -5.22
N GLY A 45 21.20 -0.44 -3.96
CA GLY A 45 19.85 -0.71 -3.43
C GLY A 45 18.84 0.43 -3.65
N ARG A 46 19.28 1.63 -4.03
CA ARG A 46 18.41 2.71 -4.52
C ARG A 46 17.67 2.38 -5.82
N LEU A 47 18.24 1.52 -6.66
CA LEU A 47 17.75 1.25 -8.01
C LEU A 47 17.10 -0.14 -8.12
N PHE A 48 17.71 -1.16 -7.51
CA PHE A 48 17.16 -2.51 -7.44
C PHE A 48 17.83 -3.30 -6.30
N ASP A 49 17.25 -4.43 -5.90
CA ASP A 49 17.82 -5.32 -4.89
C ASP A 49 18.79 -6.32 -5.55
N PRO A 50 20.13 -6.22 -5.34
CA PRO A 50 21.08 -7.15 -5.94
C PRO A 50 21.10 -8.49 -5.21
N THR A 51 21.53 -9.57 -5.88
CA THR A 51 21.68 -10.90 -5.24
C THR A 51 22.66 -10.83 -4.07
N TYR A 52 23.79 -10.15 -4.27
CA TYR A 52 24.82 -9.89 -3.25
C TYR A 52 25.16 -8.40 -3.21
N LEU A 53 25.59 -7.91 -2.05
CA LEU A 53 26.03 -6.52 -1.90
C LEU A 53 27.46 -6.44 -1.38
N VAL A 54 28.30 -5.59 -1.98
CA VAL A 54 29.67 -5.30 -1.51
C VAL A 54 29.76 -3.87 -1.02
N VAL A 55 30.22 -3.68 0.23
CA VAL A 55 30.43 -2.35 0.83
C VAL A 55 31.78 -2.31 1.55
N VAL A 56 32.74 -1.58 0.97
CA VAL A 56 34.12 -1.45 1.51
C VAL A 56 34.47 -0.04 1.96
N ASP A 57 33.66 0.94 1.58
CA ASP A 57 33.76 2.32 2.04
C ASP A 57 33.26 2.46 3.50
N PRO A 58 33.85 3.37 4.30
CA PRO A 58 33.39 3.62 5.66
C PRO A 58 32.04 4.38 5.69
N ARG A 59 31.25 4.20 6.76
CA ARG A 59 29.89 4.78 6.93
C ARG A 59 29.84 6.29 6.62
N GLN A 60 30.87 7.04 6.99
CA GLN A 60 30.95 8.49 6.82
C GLN A 60 31.00 8.94 5.35
N ARG A 61 31.33 8.06 4.38
CA ARG A 61 31.30 8.39 2.95
C ARG A 61 29.90 8.39 2.33
N PHE A 62 28.89 7.98 3.09
CA PHE A 62 27.51 7.88 2.65
C PHE A 62 26.67 8.99 3.31
N GLU A 63 26.76 10.19 2.76
CA GLU A 63 25.98 11.35 3.21
C GLU A 63 24.49 11.21 2.87
N GLY A 64 23.65 11.93 3.61
CA GLY A 64 22.20 11.90 3.46
C GLY A 64 21.61 10.54 3.81
N ASP A 65 20.72 10.05 2.97
CA ASP A 65 20.03 8.77 3.08
C ASP A 65 20.78 7.61 2.39
N ARG A 66 21.96 7.84 1.80
CA ARG A 66 22.69 6.80 1.04
C ARG A 66 23.01 5.58 1.88
N PHE A 67 23.37 5.77 3.16
CA PHE A 67 23.65 4.65 4.05
C PHE A 67 22.39 3.83 4.37
N THR A 68 21.21 4.45 4.34
CA THR A 68 19.94 3.77 4.61
C THR A 68 19.74 2.61 3.63
N TYR A 69 20.05 2.79 2.35
CA TYR A 69 19.93 1.74 1.32
C TYR A 69 20.93 0.59 1.49
N ILE A 70 22.03 0.82 2.20
CA ILE A 70 22.96 -0.24 2.62
C ILE A 70 22.41 -0.97 3.84
N GLU A 71 21.88 -0.23 4.81
CA GLU A 71 21.34 -0.76 6.07
C GLU A 71 20.04 -1.56 5.87
N SER A 72 19.20 -1.13 4.92
CA SER A 72 17.94 -1.78 4.55
C SER A 72 18.04 -2.69 3.33
N SER A 73 19.26 -2.98 2.85
CA SER A 73 19.47 -3.84 1.68
C SER A 73 18.81 -5.20 1.86
N ARG A 74 18.14 -5.69 0.81
CA ARG A 74 17.56 -7.04 0.76
C ARG A 74 18.49 -8.06 0.10
N ALA A 75 19.74 -7.71 -0.13
CA ALA A 75 20.72 -8.63 -0.71
C ALA A 75 20.82 -9.90 0.15
N GLN A 76 20.97 -11.06 -0.49
CA GLN A 76 21.01 -12.33 0.26
C GLN A 76 22.18 -12.36 1.25
N VAL A 77 23.28 -11.68 0.91
CA VAL A 77 24.48 -11.52 1.73
C VAL A 77 25.13 -10.16 1.47
N VAL A 78 25.53 -9.48 2.54
CA VAL A 78 26.34 -8.26 2.48
C VAL A 78 27.79 -8.61 2.81
N PHE A 79 28.69 -8.38 1.86
CA PHE A 79 30.13 -8.55 2.00
C PHE A 79 30.78 -7.22 2.35
N THR A 80 31.56 -7.20 3.43
CA THR A 80 32.26 -5.98 3.85
C THR A 80 33.64 -6.27 4.44
N ALA A 81 34.58 -5.36 4.19
CA ALA A 81 35.89 -5.38 4.84
C ALA A 81 35.94 -4.60 6.16
N ARG A 82 34.81 -4.00 6.59
CA ARG A 82 34.74 -3.09 7.74
C ARG A 82 33.62 -3.46 8.71
N ASN A 83 33.72 -2.98 9.94
CA ASN A 83 32.63 -3.06 10.90
C ASN A 83 31.64 -1.91 10.69
N LEU A 84 30.66 -2.11 9.82
CA LEU A 84 29.64 -1.12 9.50
C LEU A 84 28.42 -1.13 10.45
N GLN A 85 28.40 -2.04 11.44
CA GLN A 85 27.29 -2.24 12.39
C GLN A 85 25.91 -2.45 11.73
N LEU A 86 25.89 -3.13 10.56
CA LEU A 86 24.66 -3.39 9.81
C LEU A 86 23.74 -4.34 10.57
N ARG A 87 22.43 -4.02 10.58
CA ARG A 87 21.36 -4.87 11.11
C ARG A 87 20.88 -5.88 10.05
N HIS A 88 21.79 -6.38 9.21
CA HIS A 88 21.48 -7.33 8.14
C HIS A 88 21.66 -8.77 8.65
N PRO A 89 20.72 -9.71 8.37
CA PRO A 89 20.75 -11.07 8.91
C PRO A 89 21.97 -11.89 8.46
N ARG A 90 22.60 -11.52 7.33
CA ARG A 90 23.79 -12.20 6.78
C ARG A 90 24.85 -11.19 6.33
N VAL A 91 25.82 -10.95 7.19
CA VAL A 91 27.01 -10.13 6.90
C VAL A 91 28.25 -11.01 6.90
N VAL A 92 29.01 -10.99 5.81
CA VAL A 92 30.27 -11.71 5.66
C VAL A 92 31.42 -10.72 5.69
N ARG A 93 32.36 -10.93 6.62
CA ARG A 93 33.57 -10.11 6.72
C ARG A 93 34.73 -10.78 6.01
N PHE A 94 35.51 -9.97 5.29
CA PHE A 94 36.73 -10.41 4.61
C PHE A 94 37.87 -9.41 4.78
N LYS A 95 39.09 -9.84 4.48
CA LYS A 95 40.26 -8.95 4.47
C LYS A 95 40.52 -8.43 3.06
N LEU A 96 40.87 -7.15 2.94
CA LEU A 96 41.35 -6.60 1.67
C LEU A 96 42.80 -7.02 1.45
N GLY A 97 43.09 -7.48 0.23
CA GLY A 97 44.43 -7.83 -0.23
C GLY A 97 45.14 -6.67 -0.91
N THR A 98 46.11 -7.02 -1.75
CA THR A 98 46.96 -6.06 -2.47
C THR A 98 46.14 -5.15 -3.39
N ARG A 99 46.50 -3.87 -3.43
CA ARG A 99 45.85 -2.89 -4.29
C ARG A 99 46.24 -3.10 -5.76
N GLY A 100 45.25 -3.19 -6.64
CA GLY A 100 45.42 -3.58 -8.05
C GLY A 100 45.93 -5.02 -8.22
N GLY A 101 45.79 -5.86 -7.18
CA GLY A 101 46.27 -7.24 -7.19
C GLY A 101 45.33 -8.19 -7.94
N THR A 102 45.91 -9.27 -8.48
CA THR A 102 45.21 -10.30 -9.26
C THR A 102 45.43 -11.71 -8.71
N ASP A 103 45.92 -11.82 -7.47
CA ASP A 103 46.09 -13.07 -6.76
C ASP A 103 44.82 -13.45 -5.98
N PHE A 104 44.29 -14.63 -6.29
CA PHE A 104 43.08 -15.21 -5.70
C PHE A 104 43.38 -16.50 -4.91
N SER A 105 44.64 -16.78 -4.59
CA SER A 105 45.07 -18.00 -3.90
C SER A 105 44.53 -18.13 -2.47
N ASN A 106 44.29 -17.01 -1.78
CA ASN A 106 43.80 -17.00 -0.41
C ASN A 106 42.28 -16.86 -0.35
N PRO A 107 41.52 -17.89 0.11
CA PRO A 107 40.06 -17.90 0.05
C PRO A 107 39.38 -16.98 1.08
N ASN A 108 40.14 -16.26 1.92
CA ASN A 108 39.61 -15.31 2.91
C ASN A 108 40.04 -13.85 2.62
N VAL A 109 40.70 -13.59 1.48
CA VAL A 109 41.21 -12.28 1.09
C VAL A 109 40.72 -11.95 -0.32
N LEU A 110 40.22 -10.73 -0.53
CA LEU A 110 39.91 -10.21 -1.86
C LEU A 110 40.83 -9.04 -2.20
N PRO A 111 41.50 -9.03 -3.36
CA PRO A 111 42.23 -7.86 -3.84
C PRO A 111 41.33 -6.61 -3.89
N CYS A 112 41.95 -5.42 -3.76
CA CYS A 112 41.22 -4.16 -3.78
C CYS A 112 41.70 -3.24 -4.89
N GLY A 113 40.83 -2.35 -5.38
CA GLY A 113 41.15 -1.43 -6.48
C GLY A 113 41.24 0.03 -6.04
N GLN A 114 41.13 0.92 -7.03
CA GLN A 114 40.87 2.34 -6.79
C GLN A 114 39.40 2.62 -6.46
N ASP A 115 38.50 1.72 -6.84
CA ASP A 115 37.05 1.77 -6.66
C ASP A 115 36.50 0.48 -6.04
N SER A 116 35.30 0.57 -5.49
CA SER A 116 34.62 -0.53 -4.81
C SER A 116 34.11 -1.61 -5.78
N THR A 117 33.92 -1.28 -7.06
CA THR A 117 33.53 -2.23 -8.12
C THR A 117 34.63 -3.24 -8.46
N TYR A 118 35.90 -2.86 -8.33
CA TYR A 118 37.03 -3.80 -8.47
C TYR A 118 36.94 -4.96 -7.47
N VAL A 119 36.55 -4.67 -6.22
CA VAL A 119 36.39 -5.69 -5.17
C VAL A 119 35.22 -6.62 -5.50
N ALA A 120 34.13 -6.09 -6.08
CA ALA A 120 33.00 -6.89 -6.51
C ALA A 120 33.34 -7.83 -7.67
N VAL A 121 34.17 -7.40 -8.63
CA VAL A 121 34.72 -8.30 -9.66
C VAL A 121 35.55 -9.40 -9.02
N CYS A 122 36.42 -9.07 -8.06
CA CYS A 122 37.22 -10.06 -7.34
C CYS A 122 36.34 -11.06 -6.57
N LEU A 123 35.23 -10.62 -6.00
CA LEU A 123 34.25 -11.50 -5.36
C LEU A 123 33.57 -12.44 -6.37
N ALA A 124 33.21 -11.96 -7.57
CA ALA A 124 32.64 -12.81 -8.62
C ALA A 124 33.63 -13.91 -9.07
N VAL A 125 34.91 -13.58 -9.18
CA VAL A 125 35.99 -14.55 -9.47
C VAL A 125 36.09 -15.59 -8.36
N HIS A 126 36.10 -15.15 -7.10
CA HIS A 126 36.08 -16.05 -5.93
C HIS A 126 34.85 -16.97 -5.94
N MET A 127 33.69 -16.46 -6.38
CA MET A 127 32.47 -17.25 -6.51
C MET A 127 32.47 -18.20 -7.72
N GLY A 128 33.49 -18.17 -8.58
CA GLY A 128 33.68 -19.10 -9.69
C GLY A 128 33.01 -18.69 -11.00
N ALA A 129 32.76 -17.39 -11.21
CA ALA A 129 32.18 -16.89 -12.46
C ALA A 129 33.07 -17.22 -13.67
N ALA A 130 32.45 -17.66 -14.78
CA ALA A 130 33.12 -17.77 -16.08
C ALA A 130 32.97 -16.49 -16.92
N ARG A 131 31.89 -15.73 -16.69
CA ARG A 131 31.61 -14.48 -17.41
C ARG A 131 31.19 -13.40 -16.44
N ILE A 132 31.82 -12.23 -16.52
CA ILE A 132 31.60 -11.10 -15.64
C ILE A 132 31.33 -9.85 -16.49
N GLY A 133 30.16 -9.25 -16.29
CA GLY A 133 29.79 -7.98 -16.95
C GLY A 133 29.75 -6.83 -15.96
N LEU A 134 30.39 -5.70 -16.28
CA LEU A 134 30.34 -4.49 -15.45
C LEU A 134 29.31 -3.50 -16.00
N ILE A 135 28.38 -3.06 -15.16
CA ILE A 135 27.43 -1.99 -15.51
C ILE A 135 27.36 -0.94 -14.38
N GLY A 136 27.08 0.32 -14.72
CA GLY A 136 27.14 1.43 -13.77
C GLY A 136 28.57 1.81 -13.34
N VAL A 137 29.56 1.59 -14.21
CA VAL A 137 30.97 1.97 -13.99
C VAL A 137 31.41 2.98 -15.05
N ASP A 138 30.66 4.08 -15.14
CA ASP A 138 30.79 5.04 -16.25
C ASP A 138 32.00 5.97 -16.11
N LEU A 139 32.35 6.32 -14.86
CA LEU A 139 33.46 7.23 -14.51
C LEU A 139 33.37 8.62 -15.18
N THR A 140 32.17 9.04 -15.57
CA THR A 140 31.84 10.38 -16.09
C THR A 140 31.69 11.39 -14.94
N ASP A 141 31.77 12.69 -15.25
CA ASP A 141 31.66 13.76 -14.24
C ASP A 141 30.23 13.93 -13.67
N HIS A 142 29.27 13.18 -14.21
CA HIS A 142 27.89 13.15 -13.74
C HIS A 142 27.65 11.88 -12.91
N ARG A 143 27.48 12.06 -11.60
CA ARG A 143 26.87 11.00 -10.78
C ARG A 143 25.39 10.90 -11.15
N VAL A 144 24.85 9.71 -10.97
CA VAL A 144 23.43 9.36 -11.17
C VAL A 144 22.46 10.27 -10.41
N LEU A 145 22.93 10.94 -9.34
CA LEU A 145 22.08 11.69 -8.43
C LEU A 145 22.66 13.09 -8.20
N GLY A 146 22.28 14.00 -9.09
CA GLY A 146 22.53 15.45 -9.02
C GLY A 146 23.84 15.93 -9.65
N PRO A 147 23.93 17.19 -10.10
CA PRO A 147 25.17 17.78 -10.60
C PRO A 147 26.14 17.96 -9.43
N THR A 148 26.97 16.95 -9.17
CA THR A 148 28.15 17.10 -8.33
C THR A 148 29.29 17.55 -9.23
N GLY A 149 30.06 18.56 -8.82
CA GLY A 149 31.30 18.95 -9.52
C GLY A 149 32.28 17.78 -9.74
N PRO A 150 33.43 18.04 -10.39
CA PRO A 150 34.31 17.00 -10.94
C PRO A 150 34.59 15.86 -9.96
N HIS A 151 34.33 14.62 -10.40
CA HIS A 151 34.38 13.46 -9.52
C HIS A 151 35.82 13.19 -9.04
N PRO A 152 36.05 12.87 -7.74
CA PRO A 152 37.40 12.59 -7.24
C PRO A 152 38.13 11.46 -7.97
N LEU A 153 37.38 10.51 -8.55
CA LEU A 153 37.92 9.41 -9.36
C LEU A 153 38.29 9.84 -10.80
N SER A 154 37.76 10.95 -11.34
CA SER A 154 38.13 11.46 -12.67
C SER A 154 39.64 11.74 -12.74
N ARG A 155 40.23 12.18 -11.62
CA ARG A 155 41.68 12.42 -11.47
C ARG A 155 42.53 11.13 -11.40
N ARG A 156 41.89 9.97 -11.27
CA ARG A 156 42.53 8.65 -11.13
C ARG A 156 42.15 7.69 -12.27
N LEU A 157 41.43 8.17 -13.29
CA LEU A 157 40.94 7.34 -14.40
C LEU A 157 42.03 6.49 -15.04
N VAL A 158 43.19 7.07 -15.35
CA VAL A 158 44.34 6.35 -15.92
C VAL A 158 44.81 5.19 -15.04
N THR A 159 44.77 5.38 -13.72
CA THR A 159 45.15 4.31 -12.78
C THR A 159 44.04 3.25 -12.65
N ILE A 160 42.78 3.67 -12.61
CA ILE A 160 41.62 2.76 -12.59
C ILE A 160 41.64 1.86 -13.83
N ASP A 161 41.78 2.46 -15.01
CA ASP A 161 41.79 1.76 -16.29
C ASP A 161 42.97 0.78 -16.40
N ARG A 162 44.16 1.19 -15.95
CA ARG A 162 45.31 0.29 -15.86
C ARG A 162 45.08 -0.89 -14.91
N ASP A 163 44.43 -0.66 -13.77
CA ASP A 163 44.13 -1.73 -12.81
C ASP A 163 43.12 -2.73 -13.39
N TYR A 164 42.09 -2.26 -14.12
CA TYR A 164 41.13 -3.11 -14.84
C TYR A 164 41.76 -3.86 -16.01
N SER A 165 42.68 -3.22 -16.76
CA SER A 165 43.45 -3.86 -17.83
C SER A 165 44.23 -5.08 -17.31
N ARG A 166 45.02 -4.91 -16.24
CA ARG A 166 45.77 -6.00 -15.61
C ARG A 166 44.86 -7.10 -15.06
N LEU A 167 43.71 -6.71 -14.50
CA LEU A 167 42.73 -7.67 -14.01
C LEU A 167 42.16 -8.49 -15.17
N ALA A 168 41.74 -7.85 -16.26
CA ALA A 168 41.20 -8.54 -17.44
C ALA A 168 42.22 -9.52 -18.05
N GLU A 169 43.49 -9.13 -18.16
CA GLU A 169 44.56 -10.02 -18.63
C GLU A 169 44.72 -11.25 -17.72
N ALA A 170 44.76 -11.04 -16.40
CA ALA A 170 44.85 -12.13 -15.43
C ALA A 170 43.62 -13.04 -15.44
N LEU A 171 42.42 -12.50 -15.67
CA LEU A 171 41.18 -13.27 -15.76
C LEU A 171 41.11 -14.06 -17.08
N SER A 172 41.54 -13.46 -18.19
CA SER A 172 41.62 -14.12 -19.50
C SER A 172 42.54 -15.35 -19.46
N GLN A 173 43.71 -15.25 -18.81
CA GLN A 173 44.62 -16.37 -18.58
C GLN A 173 43.99 -17.51 -17.75
N ARG A 174 42.92 -17.21 -16.99
CA ARG A 174 42.14 -18.17 -16.20
C ARG A 174 40.86 -18.64 -16.91
N GLY A 175 40.63 -18.22 -18.16
CA GLY A 175 39.43 -18.54 -18.93
C GLY A 175 38.17 -17.81 -18.46
N ILE A 176 38.30 -16.66 -17.79
CA ILE A 176 37.19 -15.85 -17.30
C ILE A 176 37.05 -14.61 -18.18
N GLU A 177 35.86 -14.41 -18.73
CA GLU A 177 35.54 -13.24 -19.56
C GLU A 177 35.16 -12.05 -18.67
N LEU A 178 35.78 -10.90 -18.88
CA LEU A 178 35.45 -9.63 -18.23
C LEU A 178 35.09 -8.58 -19.29
N VAL A 179 33.83 -8.13 -19.32
CA VAL A 179 33.35 -7.13 -20.28
C VAL A 179 32.75 -5.91 -19.58
N ASN A 180 32.77 -4.78 -20.28
CA ASN A 180 32.10 -3.57 -19.87
C ASN A 180 30.75 -3.46 -20.59
N LEU A 181 29.66 -3.40 -19.83
CA LEU A 181 28.30 -3.27 -20.34
C LEU A 181 27.83 -1.81 -20.40
N SER A 182 28.64 -0.87 -19.87
CA SER A 182 28.35 0.55 -19.87
C SER A 182 28.81 1.20 -21.19
N PRO A 183 27.89 1.59 -22.09
CA PRO A 183 28.26 2.09 -23.43
C PRO A 183 29.12 3.36 -23.35
N GLU A 184 28.75 4.28 -22.47
CA GLU A 184 29.41 5.59 -22.28
C GLU A 184 30.54 5.58 -21.25
N SER A 185 30.93 4.40 -20.76
CA SER A 185 32.01 4.33 -19.77
C SER A 185 33.34 4.82 -20.33
N ARG A 186 34.05 5.61 -19.53
CA ARG A 186 35.42 6.08 -19.78
C ARG A 186 36.49 5.03 -19.48
N LEU A 187 36.10 3.82 -19.10
CA LEU A 187 36.98 2.67 -18.97
C LEU A 187 37.21 2.07 -20.36
N GLU A 188 38.39 2.28 -20.91
CA GLU A 188 38.75 1.91 -22.30
C GLU A 188 39.44 0.54 -22.38
N SER A 189 40.06 0.10 -21.28
CA SER A 189 40.81 -1.16 -21.21
C SER A 189 39.97 -2.43 -21.30
N LEU A 190 38.64 -2.35 -21.10
CA LEU A 190 37.74 -3.49 -21.14
C LEU A 190 36.92 -3.50 -22.45
N PRO A 191 36.75 -4.68 -23.10
CA PRO A 191 35.88 -4.80 -24.25
C PRO A 191 34.44 -4.44 -23.88
N LYS A 192 33.80 -3.59 -24.71
CA LYS A 192 32.41 -3.20 -24.52
C LYS A 192 31.46 -4.18 -25.19
N LEU A 193 30.41 -4.59 -24.49
CA LEU A 193 29.40 -5.51 -25.01
C LEU A 193 28.00 -5.08 -24.54
N PRO A 194 26.98 -5.00 -25.43
CA PRO A 194 25.63 -4.70 -25.01
C PRO A 194 25.10 -5.70 -23.98
N CYS A 195 24.40 -5.22 -22.96
CA CYS A 195 23.92 -6.05 -21.84
C CYS A 195 23.05 -7.23 -22.31
N ASP A 196 22.14 -7.02 -23.27
CA ASP A 196 21.29 -8.09 -23.80
C ASP A 196 22.09 -9.18 -24.54
N THR A 197 23.13 -8.78 -25.27
CA THR A 197 24.05 -9.72 -25.94
C THR A 197 24.84 -10.52 -24.91
N PHE A 198 25.34 -9.85 -23.85
CA PHE A 198 26.06 -10.52 -22.77
C PHE A 198 25.19 -11.55 -22.05
N LEU A 199 23.93 -11.21 -21.76
CA LEU A 199 22.97 -12.10 -21.08
C LEU A 199 22.33 -13.16 -22.00
N GLY A 200 22.65 -13.18 -23.30
CA GLY A 200 22.12 -14.17 -24.24
C GLY A 200 20.67 -13.93 -24.67
N ARG A 201 20.14 -12.70 -24.50
CA ARG A 201 18.82 -12.29 -24.97
C ARG A 201 18.91 -11.91 -26.45
N GLY A 202 18.84 -12.92 -27.31
CA GLY A 202 18.94 -12.75 -28.76
C GLY A 202 17.79 -11.91 -29.34
N VAL A 203 18.18 -10.89 -30.10
CA VAL A 203 17.41 -10.16 -31.11
C VAL A 203 16.55 -11.13 -31.93
N SER A 204 15.24 -10.94 -31.91
CA SER A 204 14.30 -11.67 -32.76
C SER A 204 14.49 -11.18 -34.20
N VAL A 205 15.22 -11.96 -35.00
CA VAL A 205 15.44 -11.70 -36.42
C VAL A 205 14.11 -11.87 -37.16
N VAL A 206 13.69 -10.78 -37.81
CA VAL A 206 12.60 -10.71 -38.79
C VAL A 206 12.70 -11.86 -39.80
N ARG A 207 11.65 -12.69 -39.89
CA ARG A 207 11.43 -13.57 -41.04
C ARG A 207 10.02 -13.38 -41.59
N SER A 208 9.97 -12.92 -42.84
CA SER A 208 8.80 -12.75 -43.71
C SER A 208 8.05 -14.07 -43.96
N PRO A 209 6.79 -14.03 -44.45
CA PRO A 209 5.83 -15.11 -44.31
C PRO A 209 6.02 -16.18 -45.40
N ALA A 210 6.23 -17.43 -44.99
CA ALA A 210 6.21 -18.58 -45.88
C ALA A 210 4.99 -19.47 -45.60
N LYS A 211 4.33 -19.84 -46.72
CA LYS A 211 3.10 -20.61 -46.91
C LYS A 211 2.90 -21.80 -45.94
N ARG A 212 1.65 -21.93 -45.46
CA ARG A 212 1.11 -23.09 -44.74
C ARG A 212 1.30 -24.41 -45.52
N PRO A 213 1.68 -25.51 -44.85
CA PRO A 213 1.26 -26.84 -45.22
C PRO A 213 0.11 -27.33 -44.33
N ARG A 214 -0.77 -28.14 -44.94
CA ARG A 214 -1.97 -28.72 -44.34
C ARG A 214 -1.66 -29.70 -43.20
N ALA A 215 -2.68 -29.80 -42.34
CA ALA A 215 -2.82 -30.64 -41.16
C ALA A 215 -2.17 -32.03 -41.23
N ARG A 216 -1.46 -32.38 -40.15
CA ARG A 216 -1.21 -33.77 -39.76
C ARG A 216 -1.53 -33.91 -38.27
N LYS A 217 -2.54 -34.74 -37.98
CA LYS A 217 -3.03 -35.06 -36.63
C LYS A 217 -1.87 -35.62 -35.77
N LEU A 218 -1.37 -34.82 -34.84
CA LEU A 218 -0.49 -35.25 -33.76
C LEU A 218 -1.26 -35.15 -32.45
N LYS A 219 -1.58 -36.31 -31.86
CA LYS A 219 -2.09 -36.43 -30.50
C LYS A 219 -1.15 -35.65 -29.58
N HIS A 220 -1.61 -34.50 -29.07
CA HIS A 220 -0.84 -33.70 -28.11
C HIS A 220 -0.89 -34.39 -26.75
N SER A 221 0.18 -35.13 -26.43
CA SER A 221 0.49 -35.49 -25.05
C SER A 221 0.83 -34.21 -24.27
N LYS A 222 0.07 -33.98 -23.20
CA LYS A 222 0.19 -32.88 -22.23
C LYS A 222 1.65 -32.62 -21.80
N PRO A 223 2.21 -31.40 -21.97
CA PRO A 223 3.31 -30.97 -21.13
C PRO A 223 2.77 -30.81 -19.69
N PRO A 224 3.38 -31.43 -18.67
CA PRO A 224 2.87 -31.40 -17.31
C PRO A 224 2.89 -29.96 -16.76
N GLY A 225 1.73 -29.45 -16.31
CA GLY A 225 1.62 -28.21 -15.52
C GLY A 225 0.86 -27.04 -16.17
N GLN A 226 0.53 -27.07 -17.46
CA GLN A 226 -0.15 -25.95 -18.12
C GLN A 226 -1.68 -25.97 -17.92
N LEU A 227 -2.25 -24.91 -17.35
CA LEU A 227 -3.70 -24.79 -17.07
C LEU A 227 -4.45 -24.22 -18.28
N ARG A 228 -5.55 -24.86 -18.70
CA ARG A 228 -6.46 -24.37 -19.74
C ARG A 228 -7.73 -23.76 -19.15
N VAL A 229 -7.96 -22.48 -19.42
CA VAL A 229 -9.12 -21.71 -18.93
C VAL A 229 -9.97 -21.24 -20.10
N VAL A 230 -11.27 -21.52 -20.05
CA VAL A 230 -12.23 -20.98 -21.02
C VAL A 230 -13.10 -19.95 -20.33
N HIS A 231 -13.03 -18.71 -20.80
CA HIS A 231 -13.89 -17.62 -20.36
C HIS A 231 -15.21 -17.63 -21.14
N VAL A 232 -16.34 -17.49 -20.45
CA VAL A 232 -17.66 -17.51 -21.08
C VAL A 232 -18.49 -16.31 -20.61
N ALA A 233 -19.03 -15.54 -21.55
CA ALA A 233 -19.84 -14.35 -21.27
C ALA A 233 -20.94 -14.11 -22.31
N THR A 234 -22.06 -13.50 -21.92
CA THR A 234 -23.03 -12.99 -22.91
C THR A 234 -22.69 -11.59 -23.41
N THR A 235 -21.87 -10.85 -22.66
CA THR A 235 -21.46 -9.48 -22.99
C THR A 235 -19.96 -9.33 -22.79
N ASN A 236 -19.34 -8.40 -23.53
CA ASN A 236 -17.91 -8.16 -23.44
C ASN A 236 -17.43 -7.47 -22.15
N CYS A 237 -18.33 -7.21 -21.18
CA CYS A 237 -18.01 -6.62 -19.87
C CYS A 237 -17.08 -5.38 -19.97
N ALA A 238 -17.36 -4.49 -20.93
CA ALA A 238 -16.54 -3.31 -21.23
C ALA A 238 -15.05 -3.62 -21.53
N GLY A 239 -14.76 -4.78 -22.13
CA GLY A 239 -13.41 -5.22 -22.50
C GLY A 239 -12.67 -6.00 -21.41
N ALA A 240 -13.20 -6.06 -20.17
CA ALA A 240 -12.50 -6.67 -19.03
C ALA A 240 -12.10 -8.14 -19.27
N LEU A 241 -12.98 -8.91 -19.93
CA LEU A 241 -12.71 -10.32 -20.26
C LEU A 241 -11.59 -10.49 -21.29
N TRP A 242 -11.53 -9.60 -22.29
CA TRP A 242 -10.50 -9.66 -23.32
C TRP A 242 -9.15 -9.24 -22.75
N ASN A 243 -9.14 -8.19 -21.91
CA ASN A 243 -7.94 -7.76 -21.22
C ASN A 243 -7.36 -8.87 -20.34
N LEU A 244 -8.22 -9.56 -19.57
CA LEU A 244 -7.78 -10.68 -18.74
C LEU A 244 -7.23 -11.83 -19.58
N HIS A 245 -7.93 -12.18 -20.66
CA HIS A 245 -7.47 -13.20 -21.61
C HIS A 245 -6.07 -12.88 -22.15
N GLN A 246 -5.85 -11.66 -22.65
CA GLN A 246 -4.57 -11.23 -23.19
C GLN A 246 -3.47 -11.26 -22.12
N ILE A 247 -3.77 -10.80 -20.90
CA ILE A 247 -2.82 -10.84 -19.79
C ILE A 247 -2.41 -12.27 -19.44
N LEU A 248 -3.40 -13.18 -19.32
CA LEU A 248 -3.12 -14.59 -19.01
C LEU A 248 -2.27 -15.25 -20.10
N VAL A 249 -2.58 -15.02 -21.39
CA VAL A 249 -1.81 -15.59 -22.51
C VAL A 249 -0.38 -15.04 -22.56
N ARG A 250 -0.20 -13.74 -22.27
CA ARG A 250 1.08 -13.05 -22.45
C ARG A 250 2.02 -13.17 -21.26
N TYR A 251 1.49 -13.15 -20.04
CA TYR A 251 2.26 -13.04 -18.81
C TYR A 251 2.14 -14.28 -17.90
N SER A 252 1.61 -15.39 -18.43
CA SER A 252 1.49 -16.61 -17.66
C SER A 252 1.52 -17.85 -18.56
N PRO A 253 1.79 -19.04 -18.03
CA PRO A 253 1.66 -20.28 -18.80
C PRO A 253 0.19 -20.66 -19.06
N VAL A 254 -0.81 -19.96 -18.52
CA VAL A 254 -2.24 -20.30 -18.70
C VAL A 254 -2.62 -20.19 -20.18
N GLN A 255 -3.15 -21.27 -20.73
CA GLN A 255 -3.84 -21.23 -22.02
C GLN A 255 -5.25 -20.71 -21.79
N SER A 256 -5.52 -19.47 -22.20
CA SER A 256 -6.83 -18.86 -22.08
C SER A 256 -7.53 -18.80 -23.44
N ARG A 257 -8.85 -19.02 -23.47
CA ARG A 257 -9.74 -18.85 -24.63
C ARG A 257 -11.00 -18.11 -24.21
N VAL A 258 -11.64 -17.39 -25.12
CA VAL A 258 -12.82 -16.57 -24.84
C VAL A 258 -14.00 -16.98 -25.72
N VAL A 259 -15.14 -17.17 -25.08
CA VAL A 259 -16.43 -17.47 -25.73
C VAL A 259 -17.42 -16.38 -25.37
N THR A 260 -17.94 -15.66 -26.36
CA THR A 260 -18.92 -14.58 -26.17
C THR A 260 -20.19 -14.80 -26.98
N ALA A 261 -21.34 -14.28 -26.52
CA ALA A 261 -22.57 -14.33 -27.32
C ALA A 261 -22.50 -13.47 -28.60
N SER A 262 -21.72 -12.39 -28.57
CA SER A 262 -21.60 -11.42 -29.65
C SER A 262 -20.30 -10.63 -29.55
N GLU A 263 -19.74 -10.25 -30.69
CA GLU A 263 -18.64 -9.27 -30.80
C GLU A 263 -19.12 -7.83 -30.60
N VAL A 264 -20.43 -7.58 -30.71
CA VAL A 264 -21.04 -6.27 -30.45
C VAL A 264 -21.81 -6.30 -29.13
N THR A 265 -21.45 -5.41 -28.20
CA THR A 265 -22.17 -5.22 -26.93
C THR A 265 -22.47 -3.74 -26.75
N SER A 266 -23.74 -3.40 -26.50
CA SER A 266 -24.19 -2.01 -26.30
C SER A 266 -23.75 -1.05 -27.42
N GLY A 267 -23.80 -1.53 -28.68
CA GLY A 267 -23.43 -0.75 -29.86
C GLY A 267 -21.93 -0.57 -30.08
N ARG A 268 -21.07 -1.27 -29.32
CA ARG A 268 -19.61 -1.21 -29.46
C ARG A 268 -19.05 -2.56 -29.90
N LEU A 269 -18.11 -2.51 -30.84
CA LEU A 269 -17.38 -3.67 -31.32
C LEU A 269 -16.23 -4.01 -30.35
N PHE A 270 -16.06 -5.29 -30.07
CA PHE A 270 -14.98 -5.83 -29.24
C PHE A 270 -14.26 -6.95 -30.02
N PRO A 271 -13.00 -7.25 -29.66
CA PRO A 271 -12.29 -8.38 -30.24
C PRO A 271 -13.03 -9.71 -29.99
N LYS A 272 -12.94 -10.62 -30.97
CA LYS A 272 -13.59 -11.93 -30.97
C LYS A 272 -12.55 -13.06 -30.93
N ASP A 273 -12.87 -14.13 -30.21
CA ASP A 273 -12.22 -15.43 -30.30
C ASP A 273 -13.21 -16.49 -30.83
N VAL A 274 -14.15 -16.95 -29.99
CA VAL A 274 -15.23 -17.88 -30.40
C VAL A 274 -16.60 -17.34 -30.01
N LEU A 275 -17.63 -17.55 -30.84
CA LEU A 275 -19.01 -17.19 -30.48
C LEU A 275 -19.76 -18.36 -29.85
N LEU A 276 -20.69 -18.07 -28.93
CA LEU A 276 -21.58 -19.09 -28.35
C LEU A 276 -22.42 -19.81 -29.42
N SER A 277 -22.65 -19.18 -30.58
CA SER A 277 -23.32 -19.80 -31.73
C SER A 277 -22.51 -20.90 -32.40
N ASP A 278 -21.18 -20.92 -32.21
CA ASP A 278 -20.26 -21.89 -32.82
C ASP A 278 -20.21 -23.18 -31.97
N THR A 279 -21.35 -23.86 -31.84
CA THR A 279 -21.59 -24.90 -30.82
C THR A 279 -20.56 -26.01 -30.78
N ASP A 280 -20.09 -26.50 -31.93
CA ASP A 280 -19.11 -27.58 -32.00
C ASP A 280 -17.75 -27.15 -31.45
N GLN A 281 -17.33 -25.93 -31.79
CA GLN A 281 -16.07 -25.36 -31.31
C GLN A 281 -16.15 -25.06 -29.81
N VAL A 282 -17.28 -24.57 -29.33
CA VAL A 282 -17.52 -24.34 -27.90
C VAL A 282 -17.47 -25.66 -27.13
N ALA A 283 -18.14 -26.72 -27.61
CA ALA A 283 -18.10 -28.03 -26.99
C ALA A 283 -16.66 -28.55 -26.86
N GLN A 284 -15.88 -28.49 -27.95
CA GLN A 284 -14.48 -28.91 -27.94
C GLN A 284 -13.66 -28.13 -26.91
N LEU A 285 -13.79 -26.80 -26.87
CA LEU A 285 -13.06 -25.96 -25.92
C LEU A 285 -13.42 -26.28 -24.48
N LEU A 286 -14.71 -26.49 -24.19
CA LEU A 286 -15.16 -26.84 -22.84
C LEU A 286 -14.69 -28.24 -22.42
N GLU A 287 -14.67 -29.22 -23.34
CA GLU A 287 -14.13 -30.55 -23.07
C GLU A 287 -12.63 -30.51 -22.76
N GLU A 288 -11.88 -29.70 -23.49
CA GLU A 288 -10.45 -29.51 -23.28
C GLU A 288 -10.14 -28.63 -22.06
N ALA A 289 -11.06 -27.77 -21.61
CA ALA A 289 -10.82 -26.87 -20.49
C ALA A 289 -10.50 -27.60 -19.19
N ASP A 290 -9.53 -27.11 -18.43
CA ASP A 290 -9.28 -27.57 -17.06
C ASP A 290 -10.16 -26.78 -16.07
N LEU A 291 -10.56 -25.54 -16.40
CA LEU A 291 -11.47 -24.69 -15.62
C LEU A 291 -12.30 -23.77 -16.54
N VAL A 292 -13.56 -23.51 -16.16
CA VAL A 292 -14.44 -22.57 -16.86
C VAL A 292 -14.64 -21.29 -16.03
N HIS A 293 -14.34 -20.13 -16.62
CA HIS A 293 -14.50 -18.82 -15.99
C HIS A 293 -15.72 -18.10 -16.58
N PHE A 294 -16.83 -18.11 -15.86
CA PHE A 294 -18.04 -17.40 -16.27
C PHE A 294 -18.00 -15.92 -15.89
N HIS A 295 -18.57 -15.07 -16.74
CA HIS A 295 -18.62 -13.62 -16.52
C HIS A 295 -20.06 -13.08 -16.49
N ASN A 296 -20.39 -12.46 -15.36
CA ASN A 296 -21.51 -11.56 -15.10
C ASN A 296 -22.92 -12.18 -15.23
N TRP A 297 -23.37 -12.50 -16.45
CA TRP A 297 -24.76 -12.83 -16.79
C TRP A 297 -24.99 -14.30 -17.14
N ILE A 298 -23.97 -15.14 -17.05
CA ILE A 298 -24.07 -16.52 -17.52
C ILE A 298 -23.36 -17.44 -16.55
N ASP A 299 -23.87 -18.65 -16.40
CA ASP A 299 -23.19 -19.77 -15.78
C ASP A 299 -23.64 -21.11 -16.38
N ALA A 300 -23.17 -22.21 -15.80
CA ALA A 300 -23.43 -23.56 -16.31
C ALA A 300 -24.92 -23.96 -16.38
N GLN A 301 -25.80 -23.29 -15.63
CA GLN A 301 -27.24 -23.58 -15.63
C GLN A 301 -28.05 -22.57 -16.46
N SER A 302 -27.40 -21.56 -17.03
CA SER A 302 -28.07 -20.59 -17.90
C SER A 302 -28.61 -21.27 -19.17
N PRO A 303 -29.74 -20.80 -19.73
CA PRO A 303 -30.34 -21.39 -20.95
C PRO A 303 -29.36 -21.48 -22.13
N GLU A 304 -28.51 -20.48 -22.29
CA GLU A 304 -27.49 -20.40 -23.35
C GLU A 304 -26.43 -21.51 -23.25
N MET A 305 -26.26 -22.11 -22.07
CA MET A 305 -25.31 -23.20 -21.82
C MET A 305 -25.98 -24.59 -21.80
N ALA A 306 -27.28 -24.69 -22.08
CA ALA A 306 -28.04 -25.93 -21.94
C ALA A 306 -27.45 -27.10 -22.76
N SER A 307 -26.98 -26.84 -23.98
CA SER A 307 -26.37 -27.84 -24.86
C SER A 307 -25.04 -28.41 -24.33
N PHE A 308 -24.40 -27.73 -23.38
CA PHE A 308 -23.09 -28.10 -22.83
C PHE A 308 -23.17 -28.63 -21.38
N ARG A 309 -24.38 -28.76 -20.82
CA ARG A 309 -24.59 -29.07 -19.39
C ARG A 309 -23.81 -30.31 -18.93
N THR A 310 -23.85 -31.40 -19.70
CA THR A 310 -23.14 -32.65 -19.39
C THR A 310 -21.62 -32.46 -19.29
N ILE A 311 -21.05 -31.57 -20.10
CA ILE A 311 -19.62 -31.23 -20.04
C ILE A 311 -19.36 -30.41 -18.78
N LEU A 312 -20.16 -29.37 -18.55
CA LEU A 312 -19.97 -28.39 -17.49
C LEU A 312 -20.16 -28.95 -16.08
N GLU A 313 -21.06 -29.94 -15.89
CA GLU A 313 -21.23 -30.64 -14.61
C GLU A 313 -19.94 -31.31 -14.11
N ARG A 314 -19.00 -31.61 -15.02
CA ARG A 314 -17.72 -32.26 -14.73
C ARG A 314 -16.56 -31.28 -14.65
N LYS A 315 -16.82 -29.97 -14.73
CA LYS A 315 -15.77 -28.94 -14.79
C LYS A 315 -15.79 -28.05 -13.56
N PRO A 316 -14.63 -27.76 -12.96
CA PRO A 316 -14.51 -26.69 -11.99
C PRO A 316 -14.82 -25.36 -12.68
N ALA A 317 -15.49 -24.47 -11.95
CA ALA A 317 -15.89 -23.18 -12.48
C ALA A 317 -15.77 -22.06 -11.45
N VAL A 318 -15.55 -20.85 -11.97
CA VAL A 318 -15.67 -19.59 -11.21
C VAL A 318 -16.65 -18.67 -11.91
N LEU A 319 -17.29 -17.75 -11.16
CA LEU A 319 -18.17 -16.72 -11.72
C LEU A 319 -17.75 -15.34 -11.24
N GLN A 320 -17.32 -14.48 -12.17
CA GLN A 320 -16.93 -13.10 -11.87
C GLN A 320 -18.05 -12.11 -12.19
N PHE A 321 -18.47 -11.33 -11.20
CA PHE A 321 -19.48 -10.29 -11.37
C PHE A 321 -18.86 -8.93 -11.73
N HIS A 322 -19.47 -8.27 -12.72
CA HIS A 322 -19.10 -6.95 -13.25
C HIS A 322 -20.24 -5.93 -13.09
N SER A 323 -21.39 -6.32 -12.55
CA SER A 323 -22.57 -5.47 -12.35
C SER A 323 -23.16 -5.64 -10.96
N GLU A 324 -23.99 -4.70 -10.52
CA GLU A 324 -24.71 -4.79 -9.24
C GLU A 324 -25.79 -5.89 -9.23
N PRO A 325 -26.07 -6.53 -8.07
CA PRO A 325 -26.91 -7.72 -8.00
C PRO A 325 -28.35 -7.52 -8.49
N GLY A 326 -28.90 -6.31 -8.31
CA GLY A 326 -30.28 -6.00 -8.71
C GLY A 326 -30.53 -6.17 -10.21
N LEU A 327 -29.48 -6.09 -11.04
CA LEU A 327 -29.58 -6.37 -12.47
C LEU A 327 -29.49 -7.86 -12.80
N LEU A 328 -28.74 -8.60 -12.00
CA LEU A 328 -28.38 -10.00 -12.27
C LEU A 328 -29.39 -10.98 -11.68
N GLN A 329 -30.17 -10.57 -10.68
CA GLN A 329 -31.03 -11.49 -9.91
C GLN A 329 -31.98 -12.31 -10.79
N ARG A 330 -32.54 -11.72 -11.86
CA ARG A 330 -33.45 -12.43 -12.79
C ARG A 330 -32.75 -13.46 -13.65
N GLN A 331 -31.44 -13.33 -13.82
CA GLN A 331 -30.62 -14.21 -14.67
C GLN A 331 -30.24 -15.52 -13.96
N PHE A 332 -30.36 -15.57 -12.63
CA PHE A 332 -30.03 -16.73 -11.82
C PHE A 332 -31.22 -17.16 -10.93
N PRO A 333 -32.30 -17.71 -11.52
CA PRO A 333 -33.47 -18.15 -10.76
C PRO A 333 -33.10 -19.12 -9.64
N GLY A 334 -33.56 -18.85 -8.42
CA GLY A 334 -33.26 -19.66 -7.23
C GLY A 334 -31.82 -19.58 -6.71
N ARG A 335 -30.94 -18.78 -7.34
CA ARG A 335 -29.51 -18.68 -7.01
C ARG A 335 -29.07 -17.22 -6.91
N ASP A 336 -29.41 -16.58 -5.79
CA ASP A 336 -29.13 -15.15 -5.58
C ASP A 336 -27.62 -14.85 -5.68
N PRO A 337 -27.19 -13.97 -6.61
CA PRO A 337 -25.78 -13.62 -6.80
C PRO A 337 -25.03 -13.22 -5.53
N ARG A 338 -25.72 -12.65 -4.52
CA ARG A 338 -25.11 -12.15 -3.28
C ARG A 338 -24.73 -13.25 -2.30
N THR A 339 -25.40 -14.40 -2.36
CA THR A 339 -25.29 -15.48 -1.36
C THR A 339 -24.88 -16.82 -1.96
N ARG A 340 -24.52 -16.85 -3.25
CA ARG A 340 -23.96 -17.99 -3.99
C ARG A 340 -22.90 -18.76 -3.18
N THR A 341 -23.02 -20.08 -3.18
CA THR A 341 -22.09 -21.04 -2.53
C THR A 341 -21.79 -22.26 -3.39
N ASP A 342 -22.56 -22.44 -4.45
CA ASP A 342 -22.45 -23.51 -5.43
C ASP A 342 -21.18 -23.40 -6.29
N LEU A 343 -20.50 -22.26 -6.33
CA LEU A 343 -19.12 -22.11 -6.85
C LEU A 343 -18.45 -20.84 -6.33
N LEU A 344 -17.13 -20.76 -6.52
CA LEU A 344 -16.33 -19.59 -6.17
C LEU A 344 -16.77 -18.40 -7.03
N THR A 345 -17.16 -17.31 -6.36
CA THR A 345 -17.52 -16.05 -7.00
C THR A 345 -16.40 -15.04 -6.86
N LEU A 346 -16.18 -14.25 -7.91
CA LEU A 346 -15.16 -13.21 -7.97
C LEU A 346 -15.84 -11.85 -8.22
N VAL A 347 -15.21 -10.78 -7.77
CA VAL A 347 -15.59 -9.41 -8.09
C VAL A 347 -14.36 -8.57 -8.35
N VAL A 348 -14.49 -7.59 -9.23
CA VAL A 348 -13.44 -6.57 -9.37
C VAL A 348 -13.25 -5.87 -8.03
N ALA A 349 -12.00 -5.66 -7.63
CA ALA A 349 -11.58 -5.02 -6.38
C ALA A 349 -11.89 -3.50 -6.34
N GLN A 350 -13.16 -3.19 -6.57
CA GLN A 350 -13.74 -1.86 -6.61
C GLN A 350 -15.08 -1.91 -5.85
N LYS A 351 -16.03 -1.07 -6.27
CA LYS A 351 -17.32 -0.97 -5.61
C LYS A 351 -18.15 -2.24 -5.47
N HIS A 352 -17.94 -3.23 -6.34
CA HIS A 352 -18.64 -4.51 -6.32
C HIS A 352 -18.52 -5.26 -4.99
N VAL A 353 -17.41 -5.15 -4.26
CA VAL A 353 -17.21 -5.85 -2.98
C VAL A 353 -18.30 -5.52 -1.94
N ARG A 354 -18.88 -4.31 -2.00
CA ARG A 354 -19.99 -3.91 -1.13
C ARG A 354 -21.26 -4.74 -1.34
N PHE A 355 -21.45 -5.24 -2.56
CA PHE A 355 -22.66 -5.94 -2.96
C PHE A 355 -22.53 -7.46 -2.87
N TYR A 356 -21.30 -7.98 -2.88
CA TYR A 356 -21.01 -9.40 -2.95
C TYR A 356 -20.07 -9.82 -1.80
N PRO A 357 -20.57 -9.92 -0.56
CA PRO A 357 -19.72 -10.15 0.61
C PRO A 357 -19.01 -11.50 0.62
N ARG A 358 -19.44 -12.46 -0.21
CA ARG A 358 -18.81 -13.79 -0.35
C ARG A 358 -17.85 -13.90 -1.52
N ALA A 359 -17.84 -12.91 -2.42
CA ALA A 359 -17.00 -12.96 -3.61
C ALA A 359 -15.57 -12.55 -3.29
N VAL A 360 -14.60 -13.22 -3.92
CA VAL A 360 -13.18 -12.89 -3.79
C VAL A 360 -12.87 -11.65 -4.63
N PRO A 361 -12.29 -10.59 -4.03
CA PRO A 361 -11.81 -9.45 -4.79
C PRO A 361 -10.62 -9.82 -5.66
N VAL A 362 -10.65 -9.42 -6.93
CA VAL A 362 -9.55 -9.57 -7.89
C VAL A 362 -9.28 -8.23 -8.60
N PRO A 363 -8.04 -7.92 -8.98
CA PRO A 363 -7.75 -6.69 -9.71
C PRO A 363 -8.48 -6.68 -11.06
N ASN A 364 -8.85 -5.48 -11.51
CA ASN A 364 -9.30 -5.30 -12.88
C ASN A 364 -8.13 -5.46 -13.86
N ALA A 365 -8.36 -6.16 -14.96
CA ALA A 365 -7.32 -6.54 -15.89
C ALA A 365 -6.99 -5.40 -16.86
N ILE A 366 -5.72 -4.98 -16.87
CA ILE A 366 -5.17 -3.99 -17.80
C ILE A 366 -3.70 -4.30 -18.11
N ASP A 367 -3.30 -4.25 -19.37
CA ASP A 367 -1.90 -4.44 -19.78
C ASP A 367 -1.19 -3.08 -19.85
N ILE A 368 -0.52 -2.71 -18.76
CA ILE A 368 0.19 -1.42 -18.66
C ILE A 368 1.37 -1.31 -19.63
N HIS A 369 1.76 -2.41 -20.29
CA HIS A 369 2.81 -2.42 -21.30
C HIS A 369 2.28 -2.25 -22.73
N HIS A 370 0.95 -2.24 -22.92
CA HIS A 370 0.34 -1.98 -24.21
C HIS A 370 0.81 -0.61 -24.76
N PRO A 371 1.22 -0.48 -26.04
CA PRO A 371 1.79 0.76 -26.56
C PRO A 371 0.91 2.00 -26.34
N LEU A 372 -0.41 1.86 -26.52
CA LEU A 372 -1.37 2.94 -26.27
C LEU A 372 -1.59 3.27 -24.79
N LEU A 373 -1.21 2.40 -23.86
CA LEU A 373 -1.32 2.61 -22.41
C LEU A 373 -0.02 3.09 -21.77
N GLN A 374 1.04 3.24 -22.57
CA GLN A 374 2.27 3.90 -22.15
C GLN A 374 2.08 5.41 -22.00
N PRO A 375 2.87 6.07 -21.12
CA PRO A 375 2.83 7.52 -21.01
C PRO A 375 3.07 8.25 -22.34
N GLY A 376 2.30 9.32 -22.55
CA GLY A 376 2.53 10.28 -23.63
C GLY A 376 3.65 11.27 -23.31
N THR A 377 4.08 12.04 -24.31
CA THR A 377 5.06 13.12 -24.13
C THR A 377 4.50 14.19 -23.20
N GLN A 378 5.23 14.47 -22.11
CA GLN A 378 4.81 15.46 -21.11
C GLN A 378 5.36 16.84 -21.49
N VAL A 379 4.46 17.75 -21.88
CA VAL A 379 4.79 19.15 -22.15
C VAL A 379 4.02 20.02 -21.18
N PRO A 380 4.70 20.80 -20.31
CA PRO A 380 4.04 21.79 -19.48
C PRO A 380 3.24 22.77 -20.33
N ARG A 381 1.98 23.00 -19.97
CA ARG A 381 1.09 23.90 -20.69
C ARG A 381 0.13 24.61 -19.73
N SER A 382 -0.33 25.78 -20.15
CA SER A 382 -1.38 26.55 -19.49
C SER A 382 -2.27 27.14 -20.59
N PRO A 383 -3.60 26.91 -20.57
CA PRO A 383 -4.35 26.12 -19.58
C PRO A 383 -4.04 24.61 -19.66
N ILE A 384 -4.28 23.88 -18.56
CA ILE A 384 -4.11 22.42 -18.52
C ILE A 384 -5.21 21.72 -19.32
N ARG A 385 -4.89 20.58 -19.95
CA ARG A 385 -5.88 19.77 -20.69
C ARG A 385 -6.53 18.72 -19.81
N ILE A 386 -7.85 18.72 -19.80
CA ILE A 386 -8.68 17.77 -19.06
C ILE A 386 -9.51 16.94 -20.02
N VAL A 387 -9.49 15.62 -19.84
CA VAL A 387 -10.32 14.69 -20.62
C VAL A 387 -11.33 13.98 -19.72
N TYR A 388 -12.58 13.92 -20.21
CA TYR A 388 -13.68 13.19 -19.56
C TYR A 388 -14.46 12.40 -20.61
N THR A 389 -14.33 11.06 -20.58
CA THR A 389 -14.92 10.15 -21.57
C THR A 389 -15.89 9.15 -20.94
N PRO A 390 -17.05 9.59 -20.41
CA PRO A 390 -17.98 8.73 -19.69
C PRO A 390 -18.76 7.81 -20.64
N THR A 391 -18.98 6.57 -20.20
CA THR A 391 -19.78 5.58 -20.94
C THR A 391 -21.26 5.62 -20.60
N ASP A 392 -21.64 6.25 -19.50
CA ASP A 392 -23.00 6.44 -19.03
C ASP A 392 -23.21 7.92 -18.68
N THR A 393 -24.25 8.53 -19.24
CA THR A 393 -24.59 9.94 -19.04
C THR A 393 -25.81 10.13 -18.14
N LYS A 394 -26.39 9.04 -17.63
CA LYS A 394 -27.57 9.07 -16.76
C LYS A 394 -27.24 9.61 -15.38
N SER A 395 -28.23 10.30 -14.81
CA SER A 395 -28.23 10.69 -13.40
C SER A 395 -28.98 9.64 -12.58
N TYR A 396 -28.46 9.37 -11.38
CA TYR A 396 -29.07 8.45 -10.43
C TYR A 396 -29.48 9.22 -9.18
N SER A 397 -30.64 8.90 -8.61
CA SER A 397 -31.13 9.52 -7.38
C SER A 397 -30.31 9.12 -6.15
N ASP A 398 -29.77 7.89 -6.16
CA ASP A 398 -28.86 7.39 -5.15
C ASP A 398 -27.71 6.64 -5.79
N TYR A 399 -26.51 7.22 -5.68
CA TYR A 399 -25.30 6.61 -6.21
C TYR A 399 -24.80 5.45 -5.35
N SER A 400 -25.23 5.29 -4.10
CA SER A 400 -24.76 4.24 -3.18
C SER A 400 -25.05 2.82 -3.70
N HIS A 401 -26.14 2.64 -4.44
CA HIS A 401 -26.62 1.36 -4.95
C HIS A 401 -26.17 1.02 -6.39
N THR A 402 -25.40 1.88 -7.05
CA THR A 402 -24.97 1.68 -8.45
C THR A 402 -23.45 1.70 -8.58
N CYS A 403 -22.93 0.86 -9.49
CA CYS A 403 -21.54 0.90 -9.96
C CYS A 403 -21.37 1.67 -11.27
N ARG A 404 -22.44 2.23 -11.85
CA ARG A 404 -22.43 2.72 -13.25
C ARG A 404 -22.45 4.23 -13.38
N GLY A 405 -22.83 4.93 -12.32
CA GLY A 405 -22.94 6.39 -12.32
C GLY A 405 -21.61 7.08 -12.62
N LYS A 406 -21.64 8.07 -13.51
CA LYS A 406 -20.46 8.90 -13.85
C LYS A 406 -20.53 10.34 -13.36
N GLY A 407 -21.67 10.78 -12.83
CA GLY A 407 -21.85 12.18 -12.40
C GLY A 407 -21.77 13.16 -13.57
N TYR A 408 -22.27 12.76 -14.74
CA TYR A 408 -22.12 13.46 -16.01
C TYR A 408 -22.55 14.93 -15.96
N GLN A 409 -23.78 15.19 -15.49
CA GLN A 409 -24.36 16.53 -15.51
C GLN A 409 -23.53 17.51 -14.66
N GLN A 410 -23.21 17.14 -13.42
CA GLN A 410 -22.42 17.96 -12.51
C GLN A 410 -20.99 18.17 -13.04
N THR A 411 -20.35 17.11 -13.52
CA THR A 411 -18.97 17.17 -14.04
C THR A 411 -18.88 18.09 -15.25
N VAL A 412 -19.78 17.94 -16.22
CA VAL A 412 -19.80 18.77 -17.44
C VAL A 412 -20.09 20.23 -17.11
N GLN A 413 -20.98 20.50 -16.16
CA GLN A 413 -21.25 21.87 -15.71
C GLN A 413 -19.98 22.52 -15.16
N ILE A 414 -19.26 21.85 -14.24
CA ILE A 414 -18.02 22.36 -13.66
C ILE A 414 -16.95 22.60 -14.73
N LEU A 415 -16.77 21.65 -15.65
CA LEU A 415 -15.80 21.78 -16.74
C LEU A 415 -16.10 23.00 -17.64
N ARG A 416 -17.36 23.18 -18.05
CA ARG A 416 -17.79 24.32 -18.87
C ARG A 416 -17.54 25.66 -18.17
N GLU A 417 -17.82 25.74 -16.88
CA GLU A 417 -17.61 26.96 -16.11
C GLU A 417 -16.12 27.32 -16.00
N LEU A 418 -15.25 26.33 -15.73
CA LEU A 418 -13.81 26.55 -15.60
C LEU A 418 -13.13 26.84 -16.94
N GLU A 419 -13.58 26.19 -18.01
CA GLU A 419 -13.11 26.46 -19.38
C GLU A 419 -13.49 27.87 -19.82
N LYS A 420 -14.73 28.31 -19.57
CA LYS A 420 -15.17 29.69 -19.83
C LYS A 420 -14.34 30.73 -19.06
N GLN A 421 -13.83 30.37 -17.88
CA GLN A 421 -12.97 31.21 -17.06
C GLN A 421 -11.48 31.16 -17.50
N GLY A 422 -11.13 30.33 -18.48
CA GLY A 422 -9.77 30.21 -19.02
C GLY A 422 -8.80 29.38 -18.17
N TRP A 423 -9.27 28.67 -17.15
CA TRP A 423 -8.41 27.86 -16.28
C TRP A 423 -7.97 26.54 -16.90
N ILE A 424 -8.82 25.96 -17.75
CA ILE A 424 -8.65 24.62 -18.30
C ILE A 424 -9.08 24.58 -19.78
N GLU A 425 -8.59 23.58 -20.51
CA GLU A 425 -9.11 23.15 -21.81
C GLU A 425 -9.76 21.77 -21.63
N ALA A 426 -11.08 21.67 -21.83
CA ALA A 426 -11.84 20.47 -21.47
C ALA A 426 -12.34 19.70 -22.70
N THR A 427 -11.96 18.44 -22.84
CA THR A 427 -12.51 17.54 -23.85
C THR A 427 -13.48 16.54 -23.22
N VAL A 428 -14.77 16.73 -23.52
CA VAL A 428 -15.84 15.78 -23.15
C VAL A 428 -16.31 15.01 -24.38
N ARG A 429 -16.27 13.68 -24.34
CA ARG A 429 -16.70 12.80 -25.45
C ARG A 429 -17.41 11.55 -24.94
N THR A 430 -18.35 11.02 -25.73
CA THR A 430 -19.04 9.75 -25.46
C THR A 430 -19.09 8.91 -26.73
N GLY A 431 -19.15 7.58 -26.59
CA GLY A 431 -19.29 6.68 -27.75
C GLY A 431 -18.08 6.62 -28.70
N VAL A 432 -16.91 7.07 -28.25
CA VAL A 432 -15.68 7.09 -29.04
C VAL A 432 -14.97 5.72 -29.00
N PRO A 433 -14.38 5.24 -30.11
CA PRO A 433 -13.55 4.03 -30.13
C PRO A 433 -12.41 4.06 -29.11
N TRP A 434 -12.00 2.90 -28.61
CA TRP A 434 -11.01 2.80 -27.54
C TRP A 434 -9.65 3.40 -27.93
N GLU A 435 -9.16 3.13 -29.14
CA GLU A 435 -7.86 3.63 -29.63
C GLU A 435 -7.82 5.16 -29.70
N ASP A 436 -8.92 5.78 -30.15
CA ASP A 436 -9.07 7.24 -30.19
C ASP A 436 -9.10 7.84 -28.78
N VAL A 437 -9.80 7.18 -27.83
CA VAL A 437 -9.81 7.59 -26.43
C VAL A 437 -8.41 7.49 -25.81
N MET A 438 -7.65 6.43 -26.10
CA MET A 438 -6.28 6.30 -25.60
C MET A 438 -5.37 7.40 -26.15
N THR A 439 -5.51 7.73 -27.43
CA THR A 439 -4.74 8.81 -28.08
C THR A 439 -5.07 10.16 -27.45
N LEU A 440 -6.35 10.49 -27.30
CA LEU A 440 -6.81 11.73 -26.66
C LEU A 440 -6.27 11.88 -25.24
N ARG A 441 -6.24 10.78 -24.49
CA ARG A 441 -5.72 10.78 -23.11
C ARG A 441 -4.22 11.02 -23.05
N ARG A 442 -3.42 10.45 -23.96
CA ARG A 442 -1.97 10.71 -24.05
C ARG A 442 -1.64 12.19 -24.29
N GLU A 443 -2.56 12.92 -24.92
CA GLU A 443 -2.43 14.35 -25.18
C GLU A 443 -2.95 15.24 -24.05
N SER A 444 -3.52 14.65 -23.00
CA SER A 444 -4.13 15.34 -21.86
C SER A 444 -3.21 15.39 -20.63
N ASP A 445 -3.58 16.18 -19.63
CA ASP A 445 -2.86 16.28 -18.37
C ASP A 445 -3.61 15.67 -17.19
N VAL A 446 -4.93 15.84 -17.19
CA VAL A 446 -5.84 15.34 -16.17
C VAL A 446 -6.90 14.47 -16.84
N LEU A 447 -7.19 13.31 -16.24
CA LEU A 447 -8.30 12.45 -16.62
C LEU A 447 -9.32 12.42 -15.49
N ILE A 448 -10.60 12.59 -15.81
CA ILE A 448 -11.70 12.37 -14.87
C ILE A 448 -12.37 11.03 -15.18
N ASP A 449 -12.48 10.14 -14.20
CA ASP A 449 -13.28 8.90 -14.31
C ASP A 449 -14.72 9.11 -13.83
N GLU A 450 -14.89 9.25 -12.51
CA GLU A 450 -16.17 9.55 -11.85
C GLU A 450 -15.94 10.00 -10.41
N CYS A 451 -16.76 10.92 -9.90
CA CYS A 451 -16.59 11.53 -8.57
C CYS A 451 -17.80 11.31 -7.65
N VAL A 452 -18.65 10.31 -7.91
CA VAL A 452 -19.99 10.18 -7.29
C VAL A 452 -20.25 8.83 -6.64
N THR A 453 -19.58 7.75 -7.02
CA THR A 453 -19.95 6.40 -6.57
C THR A 453 -19.11 5.87 -5.41
N GLY A 454 -17.94 6.45 -5.13
CA GLY A 454 -17.00 5.92 -4.14
C GLY A 454 -16.13 4.78 -4.70
N GLY A 455 -16.03 4.64 -6.03
CA GLY A 455 -15.28 3.61 -6.72
C GLY A 455 -14.31 4.16 -7.77
N TYR A 456 -13.83 3.26 -8.62
CA TYR A 456 -13.02 3.57 -9.80
C TYR A 456 -13.38 2.56 -10.89
N HIS A 457 -12.91 2.77 -12.12
CA HIS A 457 -13.19 1.90 -13.27
C HIS A 457 -11.94 1.65 -14.11
N LEU A 458 -12.06 0.87 -15.19
CA LEU A 458 -10.99 0.71 -16.18
C LEU A 458 -10.46 2.08 -16.66
N THR A 459 -11.34 3.06 -16.85
CA THR A 459 -10.98 4.44 -17.20
C THR A 459 -9.92 5.04 -16.26
N SER A 460 -10.06 4.82 -14.95
CA SER A 460 -9.06 5.24 -13.97
C SER A 460 -7.71 4.55 -14.20
N LEU A 461 -7.70 3.22 -14.32
CA LEU A 461 -6.48 2.44 -14.51
C LEU A 461 -5.76 2.77 -15.82
N GLU A 462 -6.51 3.02 -16.89
CA GLU A 462 -5.99 3.47 -18.18
C GLU A 462 -5.32 4.85 -18.07
N GLY A 463 -5.95 5.81 -17.38
CA GLY A 463 -5.36 7.13 -17.15
C GLY A 463 -4.12 7.06 -16.26
N LEU A 464 -4.16 6.25 -15.21
CA LEU A 464 -3.02 6.01 -14.34
C LEU A 464 -1.85 5.37 -15.10
N SER A 465 -2.13 4.38 -15.95
CA SER A 465 -1.14 3.70 -16.79
C SER A 465 -0.43 4.67 -17.74
N GLN A 466 -1.15 5.65 -18.28
CA GLN A 466 -0.58 6.69 -19.14
C GLN A 466 0.09 7.85 -18.37
N GLY A 467 0.16 7.78 -17.03
CA GLY A 467 0.77 8.82 -16.21
C GLY A 467 -0.01 10.14 -16.21
N LEU A 468 -1.34 10.08 -16.24
CA LEU A 468 -2.22 11.24 -16.07
C LEU A 468 -2.57 11.45 -14.60
N ALA A 469 -2.78 12.71 -14.22
CA ALA A 469 -3.40 13.00 -12.93
C ALA A 469 -4.87 12.56 -13.00
N THR A 470 -5.16 11.41 -12.39
CA THR A 470 -6.42 10.71 -12.55
C THR A 470 -7.34 11.04 -11.39
N VAL A 471 -8.40 11.79 -11.67
CA VAL A 471 -9.39 12.26 -10.70
C VAL A 471 -10.54 11.25 -10.64
N ALA A 472 -10.78 10.71 -9.45
CA ALA A 472 -11.94 9.89 -9.14
C ALA A 472 -12.29 9.98 -7.65
N TYR A 473 -13.50 9.60 -7.25
CA TYR A 473 -13.86 9.50 -5.83
C TYR A 473 -13.81 8.05 -5.35
N LEU A 474 -12.77 7.74 -4.57
CA LEU A 474 -12.63 6.48 -3.86
C LEU A 474 -13.00 6.70 -2.40
N ASP A 475 -14.10 6.10 -1.96
CA ASP A 475 -14.45 6.11 -0.53
C ASP A 475 -13.53 5.16 0.27
N GLU A 476 -13.60 5.24 1.59
CA GLU A 476 -12.70 4.52 2.49
C GLU A 476 -12.71 2.99 2.30
N LYS A 477 -13.87 2.39 2.02
CA LYS A 477 -13.94 0.94 1.79
C LYS A 477 -13.20 0.53 0.51
N THR A 478 -13.27 1.35 -0.55
CA THR A 478 -12.51 1.09 -1.79
C THR A 478 -11.01 1.28 -1.54
N ARG A 479 -10.63 2.30 -0.77
CA ARG A 479 -9.21 2.57 -0.45
C ARG A 479 -8.60 1.46 0.40
N THR A 480 -9.28 1.06 1.47
CA THR A 480 -8.86 -0.06 2.32
C THR A 480 -8.69 -1.34 1.51
N LEU A 481 -9.67 -1.66 0.65
CA LEU A 481 -9.60 -2.81 -0.23
C LEU A 481 -8.38 -2.78 -1.17
N LEU A 482 -8.07 -1.62 -1.76
CA LEU A 482 -6.91 -1.49 -2.64
C LEU A 482 -5.60 -1.65 -1.88
N VAL A 483 -5.50 -1.09 -0.68
CA VAL A 483 -4.36 -1.27 0.23
C VAL A 483 -4.16 -2.74 0.59
N GLU A 484 -5.23 -3.46 0.92
CA GLU A 484 -5.19 -4.89 1.20
C GLU A 484 -4.80 -5.72 -0.04
N LEU A 485 -5.32 -5.35 -1.21
CA LEU A 485 -5.06 -6.05 -2.46
C LEU A 485 -3.61 -5.90 -2.91
N THR A 486 -3.05 -4.68 -2.84
CA THR A 486 -1.72 -4.36 -3.37
C THR A 486 -0.62 -4.42 -2.32
N GLY A 487 -0.96 -4.38 -1.03
CA GLY A 487 0.00 -4.22 0.07
C GLY A 487 0.64 -2.82 0.15
N CYS A 488 0.20 -1.85 -0.67
CA CYS A 488 0.71 -0.47 -0.60
C CYS A 488 0.07 0.30 0.56
N SER A 489 0.70 1.38 1.03
CA SER A 489 0.06 2.27 2.00
C SER A 489 -1.04 3.12 1.35
N ALA A 490 -2.03 3.56 2.14
CA ALA A 490 -3.16 4.37 1.63
C ALA A 490 -2.73 5.71 1.01
N VAL A 491 -1.56 6.24 1.39
CA VAL A 491 -0.98 7.47 0.83
C VAL A 491 -0.30 7.25 -0.53
N GLN A 492 0.00 6.01 -0.89
CA GLN A 492 0.57 5.66 -2.19
C GLN A 492 -0.50 5.48 -3.27
N LEU A 493 -1.79 5.41 -2.91
CA LEU A 493 -2.87 5.32 -3.90
C LEU A 493 -2.83 6.55 -4.82
N PRO A 494 -2.69 6.38 -6.15
CA PRO A 494 -2.28 7.44 -7.05
C PRO A 494 -3.42 8.33 -7.55
N TRP A 495 -4.66 8.04 -7.15
CA TRP A 495 -5.81 8.85 -7.52
C TRP A 495 -5.73 10.23 -6.88
N VAL A 496 -6.07 11.25 -7.66
CA VAL A 496 -6.52 12.53 -7.12
C VAL A 496 -7.92 12.30 -6.55
N ASN A 497 -7.99 11.87 -5.30
CA ASN A 497 -9.23 11.42 -4.68
C ASN A 497 -10.17 12.58 -4.37
N THR A 498 -11.25 12.72 -5.15
CA THR A 498 -12.09 13.92 -5.14
C THR A 498 -13.57 13.58 -5.28
N PRO A 499 -14.40 13.81 -4.25
CA PRO A 499 -15.86 13.79 -4.40
C PRO A 499 -16.35 14.95 -5.28
N VAL A 500 -17.50 14.77 -5.94
CA VAL A 500 -18.00 15.68 -6.99
C VAL A 500 -18.20 17.12 -6.50
N ASP A 501 -18.55 17.32 -5.23
CA ASP A 501 -18.75 18.61 -4.59
C ASP A 501 -17.43 19.37 -4.36
N ARG A 502 -16.28 18.69 -4.46
CA ARG A 502 -14.92 19.25 -4.37
C ARG A 502 -14.18 19.25 -5.71
N LEU A 503 -14.85 18.84 -6.78
CA LEU A 503 -14.23 18.72 -8.11
C LEU A 503 -13.74 20.07 -8.62
N ARG A 504 -14.54 21.14 -8.46
CA ARG A 504 -14.18 22.49 -8.92
C ARG A 504 -12.87 22.96 -8.28
N GLU A 505 -12.76 22.86 -6.95
CA GLU A 505 -11.56 23.29 -6.22
C GLU A 505 -10.35 22.43 -6.56
N THR A 506 -10.56 21.13 -6.79
CA THR A 506 -9.45 20.23 -7.18
C THR A 506 -8.89 20.59 -8.55
N LEU A 507 -9.75 20.86 -9.54
CA LEU A 507 -9.31 21.23 -10.87
C LEU A 507 -8.60 22.59 -10.89
N LEU A 508 -9.09 23.58 -10.12
CA LEU A 508 -8.41 24.86 -9.93
C LEU A 508 -7.03 24.66 -9.29
N PHE A 509 -6.95 23.86 -8.22
CA PHE A 509 -5.68 23.55 -7.57
C PHE A 509 -4.67 22.93 -8.54
N LEU A 510 -5.08 21.96 -9.36
CA LEU A 510 -4.19 21.34 -10.35
C LEU A 510 -3.75 22.31 -11.44
N ALA A 511 -4.63 23.23 -11.87
CA ALA A 511 -4.30 24.27 -12.84
C ALA A 511 -3.29 25.30 -12.28
N GLU A 512 -3.44 25.69 -11.02
CA GLU A 512 -2.58 26.67 -10.34
C GLU A 512 -1.25 26.09 -9.85
N ASN A 513 -1.15 24.77 -9.69
CA ASN A 513 0.01 24.10 -9.06
C ASN A 513 0.67 23.06 -9.99
N PRO A 514 1.45 23.50 -11.01
CA PRO A 514 2.11 22.59 -11.96
C PRO A 514 2.98 21.53 -11.30
N LEU A 515 3.66 21.84 -10.19
CA LEU A 515 4.47 20.88 -9.45
C LEU A 515 3.63 19.76 -8.83
N ALA A 516 2.46 20.09 -8.29
CA ALA A 516 1.54 19.10 -7.73
C ALA A 516 0.95 18.22 -8.84
N LEU A 517 0.55 18.83 -9.95
CA LEU A 517 0.09 18.10 -11.15
C LEU A 517 1.16 17.11 -11.62
N GLN A 518 2.41 17.54 -11.77
CA GLN A 518 3.52 16.66 -12.15
C GLN A 518 3.79 15.56 -11.13
N ALA A 519 3.63 15.84 -9.83
CA ALA A 519 3.76 14.82 -8.79
C ALA A 519 2.69 13.72 -8.94
N PHE A 520 1.42 14.09 -9.14
CA PHE A 520 0.34 13.12 -9.37
C PHE A 520 0.56 12.30 -10.64
N ARG A 521 0.99 12.94 -11.74
CA ARG A 521 1.30 12.26 -13.01
C ARG A 521 2.43 11.23 -12.88
N ARG A 522 3.51 11.57 -12.18
CA ARG A 522 4.60 10.63 -11.91
C ARG A 522 4.13 9.49 -11.02
N ALA A 523 3.45 9.81 -9.92
CA ALA A 523 2.93 8.82 -8.98
C ALA A 523 1.98 7.82 -9.66
N ALA A 524 1.16 8.29 -10.61
CA ALA A 524 0.23 7.47 -11.38
C ALA A 524 0.92 6.30 -12.09
N ARG A 525 1.90 6.59 -12.96
CA ARG A 525 2.61 5.54 -13.70
C ARG A 525 3.40 4.64 -12.77
N THR A 526 4.16 5.24 -11.84
CA THR A 526 5.00 4.50 -10.90
C THR A 526 4.19 3.53 -10.06
N TRP A 527 3.01 3.93 -9.60
CA TRP A 527 2.15 3.04 -8.82
C TRP A 527 1.62 1.88 -9.66
N MET A 528 1.21 2.12 -10.92
CA MET A 528 0.77 1.04 -11.81
C MET A 528 1.87 0.00 -12.05
N GLU A 529 3.11 0.44 -12.26
CA GLU A 529 4.26 -0.46 -12.45
C GLU A 529 4.61 -1.24 -11.19
N GLN A 530 4.47 -0.63 -10.00
CA GLN A 530 4.82 -1.27 -8.73
C GLN A 530 3.74 -2.21 -8.19
N PHE A 531 2.46 -1.86 -8.38
CA PHE A 531 1.36 -2.46 -7.63
C PHE A 531 0.23 -3.01 -8.51
N TRP A 532 0.24 -2.75 -9.81
CA TRP A 532 -0.82 -3.14 -10.74
C TRP A 532 -0.33 -3.71 -12.07
N GLY A 533 0.92 -4.20 -12.09
CA GLY A 533 1.52 -4.84 -13.26
C GLY A 533 0.80 -6.14 -13.67
N PRO A 534 0.93 -6.60 -14.93
CA PRO A 534 0.25 -7.79 -15.42
C PRO A 534 0.60 -9.06 -14.63
N ASP A 535 1.86 -9.21 -14.19
CA ASP A 535 2.29 -10.36 -13.41
C ASP A 535 1.57 -10.45 -12.05
N LEU A 536 1.39 -9.31 -11.39
CA LEU A 536 0.62 -9.22 -10.13
C LEU A 536 -0.86 -9.56 -10.37
N ILE A 537 -1.44 -9.04 -11.45
CA ILE A 537 -2.82 -9.37 -11.85
C ILE A 537 -2.96 -10.89 -12.05
N VAL A 538 -2.04 -11.50 -12.80
CA VAL A 538 -2.01 -12.95 -13.03
C VAL A 538 -2.00 -13.70 -11.71
N GLU A 539 -1.17 -13.31 -10.73
CA GLU A 539 -1.06 -13.99 -9.45
C GLU A 539 -2.42 -14.13 -8.72
N HIS A 540 -3.19 -13.04 -8.66
CA HIS A 540 -4.52 -13.04 -8.04
C HIS A 540 -5.48 -14.01 -8.73
N TYR A 541 -5.53 -14.02 -10.06
CA TYR A 541 -6.38 -14.95 -10.81
C TYR A 541 -5.86 -16.39 -10.69
N HIS A 542 -4.55 -16.61 -10.68
CA HIS A 542 -3.95 -17.93 -10.48
C HIS A 542 -4.30 -18.51 -9.10
N LYS A 543 -4.34 -17.68 -8.06
CA LYS A 543 -4.79 -18.06 -6.72
C LYS A 543 -6.29 -18.43 -6.72
N ALA A 544 -7.12 -17.64 -7.39
CA ALA A 544 -8.55 -17.93 -7.53
C ALA A 544 -8.81 -19.26 -8.29
N TYR A 545 -8.09 -19.49 -9.40
CA TYR A 545 -8.22 -20.72 -10.19
C TYR A 545 -7.76 -21.96 -9.43
N ARG A 546 -6.63 -21.88 -8.71
CA ARG A 546 -6.17 -22.97 -7.84
C ARG A 546 -7.21 -23.33 -6.78
N ARG A 547 -7.74 -22.32 -6.09
CA ARG A 547 -8.80 -22.52 -5.09
C ARG A 547 -10.03 -23.19 -5.69
N ALA A 548 -10.48 -22.76 -6.86
CA ALA A 548 -11.64 -23.37 -7.52
C ALA A 548 -11.40 -24.83 -7.93
N LEU A 549 -10.19 -25.15 -8.41
CA LEU A 549 -9.78 -26.53 -8.72
C LEU A 549 -9.75 -27.41 -7.47
N GLU A 550 -9.23 -26.90 -6.35
CA GLU A 550 -9.18 -27.60 -5.06
C GLU A 550 -10.57 -27.83 -4.48
N GLU A 551 -11.40 -26.79 -4.41
CA GLU A 551 -12.78 -26.89 -3.92
C GLU A 551 -13.63 -27.87 -4.75
N PHE A 552 -13.41 -27.93 -6.06
CA PHE A 552 -14.12 -28.87 -6.92
C PHE A 552 -13.74 -30.33 -6.66
N ARG A 553 -12.46 -30.62 -6.36
CA ARG A 553 -11.98 -31.99 -6.07
C ARG A 553 -12.52 -32.55 -4.75
N VAL A 554 -12.77 -31.68 -3.78
CA VAL A 554 -13.22 -32.07 -2.43
C VAL A 554 -14.75 -32.24 -2.36
N ARG A 555 -15.50 -31.80 -3.38
CA ARG A 555 -16.96 -31.98 -3.40
C ARG A 555 -17.31 -33.47 -3.50
N PRO A 556 -18.07 -34.02 -2.53
CA PRO A 556 -18.62 -35.36 -2.68
C PRO A 556 -19.54 -35.38 -3.90
N SER A 557 -19.37 -36.39 -4.76
CA SER A 557 -20.18 -36.59 -5.95
C SER A 557 -21.64 -36.86 -5.54
N PHE A 558 -22.46 -35.81 -5.47
CA PHE A 558 -23.89 -35.96 -5.28
C PHE A 558 -24.54 -36.31 -6.62
N SER A 559 -24.86 -37.59 -6.79
CA SER A 559 -25.85 -38.03 -7.78
C SER A 559 -27.22 -37.43 -7.41
N LEU A 560 -27.88 -36.82 -8.38
CA LEU A 560 -29.24 -36.31 -8.27
C LEU A 560 -30.20 -37.36 -7.70
N CYS A 561 -30.88 -37.03 -6.61
CA CYS A 561 -32.24 -37.46 -6.32
C CYS A 561 -32.93 -36.40 -5.44
N LEU A 562 -33.83 -35.62 -6.04
CA LEU A 562 -34.96 -34.99 -5.32
C LEU A 562 -36.02 -36.08 -5.10
N PRO A 563 -36.78 -36.13 -3.99
CA PRO A 563 -37.89 -35.18 -3.77
C PRO A 563 -38.23 -34.95 -2.25
N PRO A 564 -39.44 -34.50 -1.86
CA PRO A 564 -39.76 -33.11 -1.54
C PRO A 564 -40.10 -32.86 -0.05
N GLY A 565 -40.00 -31.59 0.35
CA GLY A 565 -40.82 -30.98 1.39
C GLY A 565 -40.61 -31.43 2.85
N LYS A 566 -40.12 -30.52 3.69
CA LYS A 566 -40.83 -30.05 4.89
C LYS A 566 -40.04 -28.93 5.56
N SER A 567 -40.75 -27.86 5.90
CA SER A 567 -40.31 -26.87 6.87
C SER A 567 -39.99 -27.56 8.18
N ASN A 568 -38.90 -27.18 8.84
CA ASN A 568 -38.92 -26.78 10.24
C ASN A 568 -37.61 -26.12 10.68
N ALA A 569 -37.80 -25.20 11.61
CA ALA A 569 -36.79 -24.39 12.27
C ALA A 569 -35.76 -25.23 13.04
N MET A 570 -34.50 -24.78 13.03
CA MET A 570 -33.50 -25.06 14.07
C MET A 570 -32.43 -23.97 13.94
N GLN A 571 -32.56 -22.92 14.75
CA GLN A 571 -31.86 -22.75 16.04
C GLN A 571 -30.34 -22.75 15.92
N SER A 572 -29.83 -21.54 16.18
CA SER A 572 -28.45 -21.12 16.36
C SER A 572 -27.63 -22.05 17.24
N THR A 573 -26.53 -22.55 16.68
CA THR A 573 -25.31 -22.87 17.42
C THR A 573 -24.14 -22.27 16.66
N VAL A 574 -23.82 -21.02 16.97
CA VAL A 574 -22.60 -20.35 16.53
C VAL A 574 -21.47 -20.89 17.39
N SER A 575 -20.76 -21.90 16.89
CA SER A 575 -19.46 -22.29 17.42
C SER A 575 -18.46 -21.19 17.11
N LYS A 576 -17.91 -20.59 18.17
CA LYS A 576 -16.84 -19.61 18.16
C LYS A 576 -15.64 -20.16 17.38
N GLU A 577 -15.43 -19.70 16.15
CA GLU A 577 -14.12 -19.80 15.51
C GLU A 577 -13.20 -18.77 16.16
N GLN A 578 -12.14 -19.28 16.78
CA GLN A 578 -11.04 -18.50 17.33
C GLN A 578 -10.37 -17.72 16.20
N CYS A 579 -10.48 -16.39 16.26
CA CYS A 579 -9.70 -15.48 15.44
C CYS A 579 -8.23 -15.61 15.88
N ASN A 580 -7.37 -16.08 14.99
CA ASN A 580 -5.92 -16.05 15.20
C ASN A 580 -5.45 -14.59 15.14
N ASP A 581 -5.48 -13.90 16.28
CA ASP A 581 -4.84 -12.61 16.50
C ASP A 581 -3.31 -12.79 16.55
N SER A 582 -2.68 -12.85 15.38
CA SER A 582 -1.25 -12.50 15.29
C SER A 582 -1.14 -10.98 15.23
N PRO A 583 -0.29 -10.33 16.05
CA PRO A 583 -0.19 -8.88 16.06
C PRO A 583 0.29 -8.37 14.70
N VAL A 584 -0.59 -7.63 14.03
CA VAL A 584 -0.28 -6.89 12.81
C VAL A 584 0.79 -5.86 13.15
N VAL A 585 2.02 -6.08 12.68
CA VAL A 585 3.10 -5.10 12.81
C VAL A 585 2.80 -3.97 11.83
N LEU A 586 2.18 -2.89 12.34
CA LEU A 586 1.90 -1.71 11.54
C LEU A 586 3.22 -0.96 11.27
N PRO A 587 3.52 -0.60 10.01
CA PRO A 587 4.71 0.18 9.68
C PRO A 587 4.62 1.60 10.26
N GLU A 588 5.76 2.22 10.54
CA GLU A 588 5.81 3.59 11.04
C GLU A 588 5.06 4.55 10.10
N VAL A 589 4.21 5.40 10.68
CA VAL A 589 3.40 6.35 9.94
C VAL A 589 4.13 7.68 9.94
N HIS A 590 4.38 8.29 8.77
CA HIS A 590 4.93 9.64 8.68
C HIS A 590 4.38 10.39 7.46
N TYR A 591 3.72 11.51 7.68
CA TYR A 591 3.29 12.44 6.62
C TYR A 591 3.00 13.84 7.18
N GLU A 592 2.92 14.83 6.30
CA GLU A 592 2.57 16.20 6.66
C GLU A 592 1.24 16.61 6.02
N LEU A 593 0.45 17.40 6.73
CA LEU A 593 -0.79 17.99 6.26
C LEU A 593 -0.64 19.51 6.19
N PRO A 594 -0.89 20.12 5.01
CA PRO A 594 -0.85 21.57 4.90
C PRO A 594 -1.99 22.19 5.71
N GLY A 595 -1.68 23.27 6.40
CA GLY A 595 -2.68 24.06 7.11
C GLY A 595 -3.43 25.01 6.18
N ARG A 596 -4.54 25.57 6.68
CA ARG A 596 -5.23 26.70 6.04
C ARG A 596 -4.46 27.99 6.29
N ALA A 597 -4.52 28.92 5.34
CA ALA A 597 -3.86 30.23 5.45
C ALA A 597 -4.30 31.03 6.68
N ARG A 598 -5.54 30.83 7.15
CA ARG A 598 -6.10 31.43 8.37
C ARG A 598 -6.78 30.34 9.20
N PRO A 599 -6.05 29.64 10.07
CA PRO A 599 -6.60 28.52 10.83
C PRO A 599 -7.59 29.02 11.90
N ALA A 600 -8.81 28.48 11.88
CA ALA A 600 -9.87 28.84 12.84
C ALA A 600 -10.11 27.72 13.87
N ARG A 601 -9.80 26.48 13.50
CA ARG A 601 -9.92 25.28 14.35
C ARG A 601 -8.59 24.55 14.48
N SER A 602 -8.52 23.57 15.38
CA SER A 602 -7.26 22.84 15.65
C SER A 602 -6.80 22.03 14.44
N GLU A 603 -7.74 21.43 13.72
CA GLU A 603 -7.52 20.69 12.47
C GLU A 603 -7.06 21.56 11.29
N ASP A 604 -7.28 22.88 11.35
CA ASP A 604 -6.92 23.81 10.27
C ASP A 604 -5.44 24.20 10.30
N PHE A 605 -4.72 23.95 11.40
CA PHE A 605 -3.28 24.22 11.48
C PHE A 605 -2.49 23.20 10.65
N PRO A 606 -1.29 23.56 10.14
CA PRO A 606 -0.37 22.57 9.60
C PRO A 606 -0.08 21.48 10.62
N GLN A 607 -0.06 20.22 10.18
CA GLN A 607 0.14 19.09 11.06
C GLN A 607 1.26 18.20 10.52
N THR A 608 2.18 17.79 11.39
CA THR A 608 3.07 16.66 11.10
C THR A 608 2.52 15.45 11.82
N VAL A 609 2.32 14.35 11.10
CA VAL A 609 1.82 13.10 11.64
C VAL A 609 2.96 12.12 11.65
N ARG A 610 3.28 11.58 12.83
CA ARG A 610 4.37 10.64 13.03
C ARG A 610 4.01 9.63 14.10
N LEU A 611 3.75 8.38 13.75
CA LEU A 611 3.47 7.30 14.71
C LEU A 611 4.61 6.29 14.61
N GLY A 612 5.40 6.20 15.68
CA GLY A 612 6.51 5.28 15.80
C GLY A 612 6.05 3.86 16.11
N LYS A 613 6.92 2.90 15.82
CA LYS A 613 6.63 1.47 15.98
C LYS A 613 6.17 1.09 17.39
N GLU A 614 6.80 1.66 18.42
CA GLU A 614 6.46 1.36 19.83
C GLU A 614 5.00 1.69 20.17
N LEU A 615 4.48 2.80 19.65
CA LEU A 615 3.07 3.15 19.83
C LEU A 615 2.18 2.16 19.05
N LEU A 616 2.50 1.95 17.77
CA LEU A 616 1.70 1.14 16.85
C LEU A 616 1.52 -0.31 17.32
N GLU A 617 2.55 -0.90 17.94
CA GLU A 617 2.51 -2.23 18.55
C GLU A 617 1.60 -2.32 19.80
N ARG A 618 1.17 -1.19 20.37
CA ARG A 618 0.26 -1.17 21.53
C ARG A 618 -1.22 -1.28 21.13
N ARG A 619 -1.56 -1.24 19.85
CA ARG A 619 -2.95 -1.36 19.36
C ARG A 619 -3.63 -2.59 19.96
N GLY A 620 -4.75 -2.40 20.65
CA GLY A 620 -5.54 -3.49 21.24
C GLY A 620 -4.85 -4.28 22.36
N THR A 621 -3.64 -3.92 22.81
CA THR A 621 -2.87 -4.68 23.82
C THR A 621 -3.49 -4.63 25.23
N LEU A 622 -4.39 -3.68 25.47
CA LEU A 622 -5.08 -3.49 26.75
C LEU A 622 -6.57 -3.86 26.64
N ARG A 623 -6.91 -4.82 25.76
CA ARG A 623 -8.28 -5.26 25.52
C ARG A 623 -9.00 -5.61 26.82
N GLY A 624 -10.07 -4.89 27.13
CA GLY A 624 -10.89 -5.10 28.34
C GLY A 624 -10.28 -4.55 29.63
N ALA A 625 -9.05 -4.05 29.62
CA ALA A 625 -8.40 -3.53 30.83
C ALA A 625 -9.02 -2.20 31.30
N ALA A 626 -8.83 -1.90 32.59
CA ALA A 626 -9.17 -0.60 33.16
C ALA A 626 -8.01 0.39 32.97
N CYS A 627 -8.34 1.62 32.58
CA CYS A 627 -7.37 2.69 32.34
C CYS A 627 -7.73 3.93 33.16
N HIS A 628 -6.72 4.56 33.76
CA HIS A 628 -6.84 5.76 34.59
C HIS A 628 -6.23 6.96 33.89
N ILE A 629 -7.06 7.97 33.55
CA ILE A 629 -6.62 9.19 32.89
C ILE A 629 -6.46 10.29 33.93
N LEU A 630 -5.26 10.85 34.03
CA LEU A 630 -4.90 11.91 34.99
C LEU A 630 -5.01 13.29 34.35
N GLY A 631 -6.11 13.98 34.66
CA GLY A 631 -6.42 15.34 34.23
C GLY A 631 -5.66 16.44 34.97
N ASN A 632 -6.11 17.69 34.81
CA ASN A 632 -5.42 18.87 35.35
C ASN A 632 -6.19 19.60 36.46
N GLY A 633 -7.37 19.13 36.84
CA GLY A 633 -8.14 19.79 37.88
C GLY A 633 -7.75 19.37 39.29
N PRO A 634 -8.17 20.16 40.30
CA PRO A 634 -7.69 20.07 41.67
C PRO A 634 -8.07 18.77 42.39
N SER A 635 -9.19 18.13 42.05
CA SER A 635 -9.65 16.90 42.70
C SER A 635 -8.67 15.74 42.54
N ILE A 636 -7.72 15.78 41.60
CA ILE A 636 -6.72 14.73 41.47
C ILE A 636 -5.83 14.58 42.72
N GLN A 637 -5.74 15.64 43.55
CA GLN A 637 -4.99 15.63 44.80
C GLN A 637 -5.72 14.91 45.95
N THR A 638 -6.98 14.53 45.75
CA THR A 638 -7.81 13.86 46.77
C THR A 638 -7.66 12.34 46.78
N LEU A 639 -7.08 11.76 45.73
CA LEU A 639 -6.77 10.34 45.64
C LEU A 639 -5.28 10.11 45.97
N ASP A 640 -5.00 9.11 46.81
CA ASP A 640 -3.65 8.56 46.94
C ASP A 640 -3.25 7.86 45.63
N LEU A 641 -2.49 8.56 44.78
CA LEU A 641 -2.10 8.09 43.45
C LEU A 641 -1.16 6.88 43.50
N SER A 642 -0.54 6.57 44.64
CA SER A 642 0.30 5.39 44.79
C SER A 642 -0.49 4.09 44.57
N LEU A 643 -1.81 4.11 44.80
CA LEU A 643 -2.73 3.00 44.52
C LEU A 643 -2.85 2.67 43.02
N LEU A 644 -2.45 3.61 42.14
CA LEU A 644 -2.46 3.43 40.70
C LEU A 644 -1.12 2.97 40.14
N ARG A 645 -0.09 2.79 40.98
CA ARG A 645 1.28 2.45 40.55
C ARG A 645 1.36 1.24 39.62
N HIS A 646 0.54 0.23 39.88
CA HIS A 646 0.48 -1.02 39.10
C HIS A 646 -0.70 -1.08 38.11
N ARG A 647 -1.36 0.05 37.84
CA ARG A 647 -2.47 0.17 36.89
C ARG A 647 -2.01 0.87 35.62
N THR A 648 -2.79 0.72 34.54
CA THR A 648 -2.58 1.50 33.32
C THR A 648 -2.97 2.96 33.56
N VAL A 649 -2.03 3.86 33.32
CA VAL A 649 -2.19 5.30 33.53
C VAL A 649 -1.85 6.09 32.26
N ILE A 650 -2.75 6.99 31.87
CA ILE A 650 -2.53 7.98 30.82
C ILE A 650 -2.50 9.37 31.47
N GLY A 651 -1.35 10.03 31.42
CA GLY A 651 -1.21 11.42 31.87
C GLY A 651 -1.56 12.41 30.75
N VAL A 652 -2.18 13.54 31.07
CA VAL A 652 -2.32 14.67 30.13
C VAL A 652 -1.63 15.93 30.63
N ASN A 653 -1.14 16.79 29.72
CA ASN A 653 -0.57 18.12 30.00
C ASN A 653 0.31 18.22 31.28
N ALA A 654 -0.18 18.79 32.38
CA ALA A 654 0.63 19.05 33.59
C ALA A 654 0.80 17.83 34.50
N SER A 655 0.18 16.69 34.16
CA SER A 655 0.30 15.42 34.91
C SER A 655 1.73 14.92 35.20
N PRO A 656 2.82 15.29 34.48
CA PRO A 656 4.16 14.91 34.90
C PRO A 656 4.56 15.42 36.29
N LEU A 657 3.88 16.46 36.81
CA LEU A 657 4.02 16.90 38.21
C LEU A 657 3.52 15.88 39.23
N LEU A 658 2.68 14.92 38.81
CA LEU A 658 2.11 13.88 39.66
C LEU A 658 3.00 12.63 39.75
N ARG A 659 4.15 12.62 39.06
CA ARG A 659 5.07 11.47 38.98
C ARG A 659 5.49 10.95 40.35
N GLU A 660 5.80 11.85 41.27
CA GLU A 660 6.23 11.49 42.63
C GLU A 660 5.08 10.83 43.41
N ALA A 661 3.89 11.43 43.36
CA ALA A 661 2.69 10.86 44.00
C ALA A 661 2.26 9.51 43.38
N LEU A 662 2.45 9.33 42.07
CA LEU A 662 2.21 8.05 41.37
C LEU A 662 3.31 7.00 41.64
N GLY A 663 4.51 7.45 42.03
CA GLY A 663 5.71 6.62 42.19
C GLY A 663 6.36 6.16 40.89
N ARG A 664 5.94 6.70 39.73
CA ARG A 664 6.50 6.46 38.38
C ARG A 664 5.96 7.45 37.35
N ASP A 665 6.56 7.49 36.17
CA ASP A 665 5.95 8.10 34.98
C ASP A 665 4.69 7.31 34.57
N ALA A 666 3.69 8.00 34.00
CA ALA A 666 2.53 7.36 33.38
C ALA A 666 2.94 6.46 32.22
N ASP A 667 2.14 5.47 31.84
CA ASP A 667 2.44 4.59 30.69
C ASP A 667 2.39 5.37 29.37
N PHE A 668 1.41 6.26 29.27
CA PHE A 668 1.21 7.13 28.12
C PHE A 668 1.10 8.59 28.57
N TYR A 669 1.58 9.51 27.75
CA TYR A 669 1.52 10.95 28.01
C TYR A 669 0.98 11.71 26.80
N CYS A 670 -0.18 12.34 26.96
CA CYS A 670 -0.92 13.00 25.89
C CYS A 670 -0.88 14.54 26.00
N VAL A 671 -0.56 15.22 24.89
CA VAL A 671 -0.63 16.69 24.78
C VAL A 671 -1.34 17.07 23.49
N SER A 672 -2.52 17.68 23.59
CA SER A 672 -3.22 18.21 22.42
C SER A 672 -3.49 19.71 22.47
N ASP A 673 -3.18 20.40 23.56
CA ASP A 673 -3.36 21.86 23.65
C ASP A 673 -2.07 22.58 23.27
N ARG A 674 -2.00 23.15 22.06
CA ARG A 674 -0.82 23.91 21.61
C ARG A 674 -0.48 25.09 22.52
N ARG A 675 -1.47 25.70 23.19
CA ARG A 675 -1.24 26.80 24.15
C ARG A 675 -0.50 26.31 25.39
N PHE A 676 -0.67 25.04 25.76
CA PHE A 676 0.13 24.44 26.84
C PHE A 676 1.62 24.43 26.49
N LEU A 677 2.02 24.28 25.23
CA LEU A 677 3.42 24.26 24.81
C LEU A 677 4.01 25.64 24.48
N GLN A 678 3.22 26.72 24.56
CA GLN A 678 3.74 28.08 24.32
C GLN A 678 4.62 28.58 25.45
N ASP A 679 4.32 28.18 26.69
CA ASP A 679 5.12 28.52 27.85
C ASP A 679 6.40 27.67 27.93
N GLU A 680 7.50 28.25 28.40
CA GLU A 680 8.77 27.53 28.46
C GLU A 680 8.78 26.49 29.59
N SER A 681 8.18 26.81 30.75
CA SER A 681 8.18 25.91 31.90
C SER A 681 7.33 24.66 31.65
N THR A 682 6.22 24.79 30.93
CA THR A 682 5.41 23.66 30.47
C THR A 682 6.11 22.82 29.39
N ARG A 683 6.87 23.44 28.48
CA ARG A 683 7.72 22.70 27.52
C ARG A 683 8.78 21.89 28.22
N ARG A 684 9.49 22.47 29.19
CA ARG A 684 10.47 21.75 30.01
C ARG A 684 9.83 20.59 30.77
N LEU A 685 8.62 20.79 31.30
CA LEU A 685 7.85 19.73 31.95
C LEU A 685 7.53 18.59 30.98
N ALA A 686 6.97 18.88 29.81
CA ALA A 686 6.66 17.89 28.78
C ALA A 686 7.92 17.18 28.26
N GLN A 687 9.03 17.92 28.14
CA GLN A 687 10.34 17.40 27.76
C GLN A 687 10.99 16.57 28.89
N SER A 688 10.50 16.60 30.13
CA SER A 688 11.10 15.81 31.22
C SER A 688 10.59 14.36 31.29
N VAL A 689 9.51 14.06 30.57
CA VAL A 689 8.89 12.73 30.54
C VAL A 689 9.75 11.79 29.69
N ARG A 690 10.22 10.70 30.28
CA ARG A 690 11.09 9.71 29.62
C ARG A 690 10.58 8.28 29.72
N GLY A 691 9.79 7.95 30.74
CA GLY A 691 9.23 6.61 30.95
C GLY A 691 7.86 6.37 30.30
N SER A 692 7.35 7.30 29.49
CA SER A 692 6.04 7.19 28.85
C SER A 692 6.16 7.10 27.33
N ILE A 693 5.23 6.40 26.69
CA ILE A 693 4.97 6.61 25.26
C ILE A 693 4.28 7.98 25.12
N ARG A 694 4.92 8.92 24.43
CA ARG A 694 4.46 10.31 24.32
C ARG A 694 3.66 10.52 23.05
N LEU A 695 2.46 11.08 23.15
CA LEU A 695 1.53 11.33 22.06
C LEU A 695 1.07 12.78 22.04
N PHE A 696 1.46 13.51 21.02
CA PHE A 696 1.18 14.92 20.84
C PHE A 696 0.24 15.07 19.65
N ALA A 697 -0.61 16.09 19.64
CA ALA A 697 -1.39 16.39 18.45
C ALA A 697 -0.48 16.87 17.31
N GLY A 698 -0.82 16.58 16.05
CA GLY A 698 0.05 16.81 14.90
C GLY A 698 0.47 18.27 14.71
N TYR A 699 -0.42 19.19 15.04
CA TYR A 699 -0.14 20.64 15.04
C TYR A 699 0.76 21.12 16.20
N CYS A 700 1.14 20.25 17.13
CA CYS A 700 2.13 20.52 18.18
C CYS A 700 3.56 20.16 17.74
N TRP A 701 3.74 19.73 16.48
CA TRP A 701 5.07 19.56 15.89
C TRP A 701 5.90 20.85 15.98
N GLY A 702 7.20 20.69 16.23
CA GLY A 702 8.16 21.80 16.31
C GLY A 702 8.27 22.50 17.66
N PHE A 703 7.40 22.22 18.64
CA PHE A 703 7.54 22.79 19.99
C PHE A 703 8.66 22.15 20.81
N LEU A 704 8.94 20.88 20.56
CA LEU A 704 9.99 20.09 21.20
C LEU A 704 10.77 19.36 20.10
N SER A 705 12.10 19.37 20.20
CA SER A 705 13.00 18.65 19.29
C SER A 705 13.31 17.27 19.85
N ASP A 706 12.38 16.33 19.69
CA ASP A 706 12.51 14.99 20.27
C ASP A 706 11.91 13.93 19.34
N ALA A 707 12.78 13.04 18.86
CA ALA A 707 12.45 12.01 17.88
C ALA A 707 11.68 10.83 18.47
N ASP A 708 11.33 10.83 19.76
CA ASP A 708 10.51 9.77 20.37
C ASP A 708 9.06 10.21 20.63
N ILE A 709 8.68 11.45 20.27
CA ILE A 709 7.30 11.94 20.40
C ILE A 709 6.44 11.50 19.21
N ASN A 710 5.36 10.76 19.45
CA ASN A 710 4.38 10.43 18.43
C ASN A 710 3.48 11.65 18.18
N TYR A 711 3.31 12.06 16.93
CA TYR A 711 2.44 13.15 16.54
C TYR A 711 1.21 12.60 15.83
N VAL A 712 0.04 12.74 16.44
CA VAL A 712 -1.22 12.13 15.99
C VAL A 712 -2.05 13.15 15.21
N ARG A 713 -2.55 12.77 14.04
CA ARG A 713 -3.42 13.63 13.22
C ARG A 713 -4.66 14.08 14.00
N ILE A 714 -5.01 15.35 13.89
CA ILE A 714 -6.31 15.88 14.30
C ILE A 714 -7.28 15.75 13.14
N LEU A 715 -8.38 15.01 13.36
CA LEU A 715 -9.48 14.84 12.44
C LEU A 715 -10.44 16.05 12.51
N PRO A 716 -11.06 16.46 11.39
CA PRO A 716 -12.06 17.52 11.39
C PRO A 716 -13.29 17.18 12.25
N GLY A 717 -13.87 18.20 12.90
CA GLY A 717 -15.13 18.06 13.61
C GLY A 717 -15.04 17.42 15.01
N ASP A 718 -16.22 17.14 15.58
CA ASP A 718 -16.41 16.67 16.97
C ASP A 718 -17.03 15.26 16.96
N GLU A 719 -16.22 14.23 16.79
CA GLU A 719 -16.61 12.82 16.94
C GLU A 719 -15.65 12.07 17.88
N ILE A 720 -15.65 10.75 17.88
CA ILE A 720 -14.73 9.90 18.65
C ILE A 720 -14.06 8.94 17.67
N SER A 721 -12.74 9.01 17.57
CA SER A 721 -11.96 8.03 16.78
C SER A 721 -11.71 6.77 17.60
N GLU A 722 -11.80 5.63 16.92
CA GLU A 722 -11.39 4.32 17.45
C GLU A 722 -10.09 3.83 16.81
N ASP A 723 -9.56 4.58 15.83
CA ASP A 723 -8.30 4.29 15.17
C ASP A 723 -7.36 5.50 15.19
N LEU A 724 -6.33 5.45 16.05
CA LEU A 724 -5.35 6.53 16.13
C LEU A 724 -4.43 6.62 14.92
N VAL A 725 -4.38 5.59 14.05
CA VAL A 725 -3.65 5.66 12.77
C VAL A 725 -4.29 6.71 11.85
N GLU A 726 -5.63 6.73 11.82
CA GLU A 726 -6.39 7.73 11.07
C GLU A 726 -6.36 9.11 11.74
N GLY A 727 -6.26 9.12 13.07
CA GLY A 727 -6.15 10.32 13.89
C GLY A 727 -7.14 10.33 15.04
N PHE A 728 -7.27 11.48 15.69
CA PHE A 728 -8.21 11.69 16.78
C PHE A 728 -9.00 12.98 16.56
N HIS A 729 -10.23 13.04 17.09
CA HIS A 729 -10.98 14.29 17.14
C HIS A 729 -10.58 15.08 18.38
N HIS A 730 -10.34 16.38 18.24
CA HIS A 730 -9.81 17.19 19.35
C HIS A 730 -10.80 17.30 20.53
N CYS A 731 -12.12 17.28 20.25
CA CYS A 731 -13.21 17.29 21.24
C CYS A 731 -13.09 18.41 22.32
N CYS A 732 -12.37 19.48 22.03
CA CYS A 732 -12.03 20.57 22.96
C CYS A 732 -11.37 20.14 24.29
N SER A 733 -10.82 18.92 24.40
CA SER A 733 -10.25 18.42 25.66
C SER A 733 -9.16 17.37 25.44
N VAL A 734 -8.00 17.58 26.04
CA VAL A 734 -6.90 16.59 26.03
C VAL A 734 -7.28 15.30 26.75
N ALA A 735 -8.18 15.37 27.75
CA ALA A 735 -8.69 14.16 28.41
C ALA A 735 -9.54 13.29 27.46
N LEU A 736 -10.22 13.90 26.49
CA LEU A 736 -10.97 13.17 25.46
C LEU A 736 -10.06 12.64 24.34
N PHE A 737 -8.93 13.29 24.07
CA PHE A 737 -7.86 12.69 23.27
C PHE A 737 -7.27 11.45 23.97
N ALA A 738 -6.94 11.55 25.25
CA ALA A 738 -6.47 10.40 26.04
C ALA A 738 -7.50 9.26 26.11
N ALA A 739 -8.80 9.57 26.14
CA ALA A 739 -9.84 8.55 26.09
C ALA A 739 -9.95 7.85 24.73
N GLN A 740 -9.74 8.57 23.62
CA GLN A 740 -9.63 7.96 22.28
C GLN A 740 -8.40 7.04 22.18
N LEU A 741 -7.28 7.42 22.81
CA LEU A 741 -6.13 6.51 22.97
C LEU A 741 -6.50 5.25 23.76
N ALA A 742 -7.18 5.39 24.89
CA ALA A 742 -7.62 4.24 25.67
C ALA A 742 -8.54 3.30 24.86
N LEU A 743 -9.44 3.84 24.02
CA LEU A 743 -10.27 3.05 23.11
C LEU A 743 -9.43 2.28 22.08
N TRP A 744 -8.42 2.91 21.50
CA TRP A 744 -7.53 2.31 20.51
C TRP A 744 -6.63 1.21 21.10
N LEU A 745 -6.20 1.39 22.35
CA LEU A 745 -5.52 0.36 23.14
C LEU A 745 -6.43 -0.81 23.53
N GLY A 746 -7.76 -0.64 23.39
CA GLY A 746 -8.76 -1.67 23.67
C GLY A 746 -9.34 -1.63 25.09
N CYS A 747 -9.05 -0.60 25.89
CA CYS A 747 -9.50 -0.52 27.28
C CYS A 747 -11.03 -0.60 27.39
N GLY A 748 -11.51 -1.44 28.32
CA GLY A 748 -12.94 -1.67 28.56
C GLY A 748 -13.53 -0.82 29.67
N THR A 749 -12.70 -0.13 30.47
CA THR A 749 -13.19 0.79 31.50
C THR A 749 -12.25 1.97 31.62
N ILE A 750 -12.78 3.18 31.61
CA ILE A 750 -12.00 4.42 31.69
C ILE A 750 -12.38 5.16 32.97
N PHE A 751 -11.40 5.57 33.77
CA PHE A 751 -11.57 6.44 34.94
C PHE A 751 -10.94 7.80 34.68
N LEU A 752 -11.73 8.87 34.74
CA LEU A 752 -11.25 10.24 34.64
C LEU A 752 -11.00 10.81 36.04
N HIS A 753 -9.76 11.24 36.31
CA HIS A 753 -9.34 11.88 37.56
C HIS A 753 -8.98 13.35 37.28
N GLY A 754 -9.37 14.30 38.14
CA GLY A 754 -9.05 15.72 37.91
C GLY A 754 -9.62 16.27 36.60
N CYS A 755 -10.86 15.87 36.28
CA CYS A 755 -11.58 16.22 35.05
C CYS A 755 -12.91 16.91 35.37
N GLU A 756 -12.84 18.02 36.10
CA GLU A 756 -13.99 18.77 36.62
C GLU A 756 -14.76 19.45 35.48
N PHE A 757 -14.04 19.87 34.43
CA PHE A 757 -14.54 20.74 33.36
C PHE A 757 -15.18 22.06 33.83
N ASP A 758 -14.91 22.40 35.10
CA ASP A 758 -15.07 23.69 35.71
C ASP A 758 -13.77 24.05 36.41
N TYR A 759 -13.03 25.01 35.87
CA TYR A 759 -11.72 25.42 36.38
C TYR A 759 -11.75 26.85 36.92
N ARG A 760 -12.92 27.37 37.30
CA ARG A 760 -13.06 28.72 37.88
C ARG A 760 -12.28 28.89 39.19
N GLY A 761 -12.18 27.81 39.97
CA GLY A 761 -11.36 27.74 41.18
C GLY A 761 -9.88 27.41 40.94
N GLY A 762 -9.45 27.36 39.68
CA GLY A 762 -8.08 27.04 39.28
C GLY A 762 -7.86 25.59 38.87
N ARG A 763 -6.61 25.28 38.53
CA ARG A 763 -6.09 23.93 38.24
C ARG A 763 -5.14 23.50 39.35
N PHE A 764 -4.81 22.21 39.46
CA PHE A 764 -3.86 21.77 40.50
C PHE A 764 -2.47 22.41 40.33
N ARG A 765 -2.13 22.77 39.09
CA ARG A 765 -0.99 23.61 38.75
C ARG A 765 -1.42 25.08 38.73
N ARG A 766 -1.04 25.82 39.79
CA ARG A 766 -1.50 27.19 40.10
C ARG A 766 -1.15 28.26 39.05
N ASP A 767 -0.10 28.06 38.24
CA ASP A 767 0.30 28.99 37.17
C ASP A 767 -0.53 28.82 35.87
N GLN A 768 -1.51 27.91 35.84
CA GLN A 768 -2.45 27.75 34.72
C GLN A 768 -3.81 28.44 34.93
N ASP A 769 -3.98 29.20 36.02
CA ASP A 769 -5.29 29.70 36.50
C ASP A 769 -5.96 30.77 35.64
N ARG A 770 -5.29 31.29 34.60
CA ARG A 770 -5.85 32.36 33.73
C ARG A 770 -5.79 32.00 32.25
N ARG A 771 -6.68 31.11 31.79
CA ARG A 771 -6.96 30.92 30.36
C ARG A 771 -8.35 31.47 30.00
N PRO A 772 -8.46 32.53 29.18
CA PRO A 772 -9.73 33.27 28.94
C PRO A 772 -10.88 32.48 28.30
N HIS A 773 -10.66 31.26 27.80
CA HIS A 773 -11.54 30.62 26.81
C HIS A 773 -12.31 29.36 27.27
N ASP A 774 -12.19 28.93 28.52
CA ASP A 774 -12.83 27.66 28.95
C ASP A 774 -14.36 27.78 29.16
N ARG A 775 -14.94 28.99 29.12
CA ARG A 775 -16.37 29.21 29.40
C ARG A 775 -17.32 28.72 28.29
N ALA A 776 -16.93 28.83 27.01
CA ALA A 776 -17.81 28.54 25.87
C ALA A 776 -17.67 27.12 25.29
N ILE A 777 -16.69 26.34 25.76
CA ILE A 777 -16.34 25.03 25.16
C ILE A 777 -17.10 23.85 25.77
N TYR A 778 -17.65 24.01 26.98
CA TYR A 778 -18.23 22.89 27.73
C TYR A 778 -19.39 22.17 27.00
N PRO A 779 -20.33 22.85 26.31
CA PRO A 779 -21.38 22.16 25.56
C PRO A 779 -20.82 21.15 24.54
N ARG A 780 -19.71 21.50 23.87
CA ARG A 780 -19.02 20.59 22.94
C ARG A 780 -18.34 19.45 23.68
N VAL A 781 -17.68 19.72 24.81
CA VAL A 781 -17.08 18.66 25.65
C VAL A 781 -18.14 17.67 26.13
N ALA A 782 -19.30 18.15 26.59
CA ALA A 782 -20.41 17.33 27.06
C ALA A 782 -20.99 16.45 25.94
N ALA A 783 -21.18 17.01 24.74
CA ALA A 783 -21.64 16.25 23.58
C ALA A 783 -20.67 15.11 23.23
N ASN A 784 -19.37 15.41 23.15
CA ASN A 784 -18.35 14.39 22.84
C ASN A 784 -18.23 13.33 23.95
N ALA A 785 -18.32 13.72 25.22
CA ALA A 785 -18.28 12.79 26.35
C ALA A 785 -19.49 11.84 26.33
N ARG A 786 -20.67 12.31 25.92
CA ARG A 786 -21.85 11.46 25.68
C ARG A 786 -21.57 10.44 24.57
N THR A 787 -21.07 10.89 23.41
CA THR A 787 -20.74 10.00 22.29
C THR A 787 -19.69 8.94 22.70
N LEU A 788 -18.68 9.34 23.46
CA LEU A 788 -17.68 8.41 24.01
C LEU A 788 -18.33 7.36 24.92
N SER A 789 -19.21 7.79 25.83
CA SER A 789 -19.95 6.91 26.73
C SER A 789 -20.82 5.91 25.96
N GLU A 790 -21.58 6.37 24.96
CA GLU A 790 -22.42 5.50 24.12
C GLU A 790 -21.59 4.44 23.37
N ARG A 791 -20.41 4.81 22.86
CA ARG A 791 -19.50 3.87 22.19
C ARG A 791 -18.93 2.83 23.16
N LEU A 792 -18.56 3.23 24.37
CA LEU A 792 -18.12 2.30 25.41
C LEU A 792 -19.25 1.34 25.80
N GLN A 793 -20.46 1.84 26.01
CA GLN A 793 -21.61 1.01 26.40
C GLN A 793 -21.96 -0.04 25.34
N LYS A 794 -21.91 0.31 24.05
CA LYS A 794 -22.11 -0.66 22.95
C LYS A 794 -21.10 -1.82 22.97
N ARG A 795 -19.96 -1.65 23.65
CA ARG A 795 -18.89 -2.65 23.83
C ARG A 795 -18.92 -3.31 25.21
N GLY A 796 -19.98 -3.13 26.00
CA GLY A 796 -20.05 -3.61 27.39
C GLY A 796 -19.06 -2.92 28.33
N SER A 797 -18.60 -1.71 27.96
CA SER A 797 -17.57 -0.93 28.64
C SER A 797 -18.16 0.29 29.35
N GLN A 798 -17.41 0.93 30.27
CA GLN A 798 -17.93 2.04 31.09
C GLN A 798 -16.96 3.25 31.16
N LEU A 799 -17.53 4.45 31.06
CA LEU A 799 -16.84 5.70 31.39
C LEU A 799 -17.20 6.13 32.81
N ASN A 800 -16.17 6.30 33.64
CA ASN A 800 -16.29 6.68 35.04
C ASN A 800 -15.59 8.01 35.30
N VAL A 801 -16.15 8.80 36.20
CA VAL A 801 -15.51 10.03 36.70
C VAL A 801 -15.31 9.90 38.20
N VAL A 802 -14.09 10.19 38.64
CA VAL A 802 -13.68 10.09 40.05
C VAL A 802 -13.60 11.50 40.63
N GLY A 803 -14.42 11.77 41.63
CA GLY A 803 -14.57 13.10 42.22
C GLY A 803 -15.50 14.03 41.41
N PRO A 804 -15.52 15.33 41.74
CA PRO A 804 -16.49 16.28 41.21
C PRO A 804 -16.26 16.56 39.72
N SER A 805 -17.35 16.62 38.93
CA SER A 805 -17.29 17.00 37.52
C SER A 805 -18.64 17.44 36.97
N ARG A 806 -18.61 18.43 36.07
CA ARG A 806 -19.81 18.81 35.30
C ARG A 806 -20.38 17.63 34.49
N LEU A 807 -19.55 16.63 34.14
CA LEU A 807 -20.01 15.44 33.39
C LEU A 807 -20.98 14.56 34.20
N VAL A 808 -20.90 14.58 35.53
CA VAL A 808 -21.71 13.73 36.43
C VAL A 808 -22.72 14.51 37.27
N GLY A 809 -22.90 15.79 36.96
CA GLY A 809 -23.97 16.61 37.54
C GLY A 809 -23.50 17.66 38.54
N ASP A 810 -22.19 17.81 38.76
CA ASP A 810 -21.67 18.82 39.69
C ASP A 810 -21.67 20.22 39.09
N PHE A 811 -21.41 21.22 39.94
CA PHE A 811 -21.31 22.64 39.59
C PHE A 811 -22.58 23.22 38.94
N GLY A 812 -23.74 22.63 39.23
CA GLY A 812 -25.04 23.08 38.71
C GLY A 812 -25.34 22.65 37.27
N HIS A 813 -24.68 21.60 36.77
CA HIS A 813 -24.94 21.03 35.43
C HIS A 813 -25.73 19.73 35.50
N PRO A 814 -26.51 19.37 34.45
CA PRO A 814 -27.12 18.06 34.39
C PRO A 814 -26.06 16.98 34.15
N ALA A 815 -26.21 15.83 34.81
CA ALA A 815 -25.38 14.65 34.57
C ALA A 815 -25.56 14.15 33.12
N ILE A 816 -24.48 13.68 32.52
CA ILE A 816 -24.52 13.13 31.16
C ILE A 816 -24.93 11.64 31.24
N PRO A 817 -25.97 11.20 30.52
CA PRO A 817 -26.39 9.81 30.51
C PRO A 817 -25.25 8.85 30.14
N GLY A 818 -25.12 7.78 30.93
CA GLY A 818 -24.15 6.72 30.71
C GLY A 818 -22.77 6.94 31.32
N ILE A 819 -22.47 8.15 31.79
CA ILE A 819 -21.25 8.45 32.55
C ILE A 819 -21.51 8.20 34.04
N ARG A 820 -20.70 7.35 34.66
CA ARG A 820 -20.89 6.95 36.07
C ARG A 820 -20.01 7.80 37.00
N PRO A 821 -20.57 8.48 38.02
CA PRO A 821 -19.78 8.99 39.13
C PRO A 821 -19.28 7.83 40.00
N VAL A 822 -18.01 7.88 40.39
CA VAL A 822 -17.39 6.91 41.29
C VAL A 822 -16.84 7.69 42.49
N PRO A 823 -17.42 7.53 43.69
CA PRO A 823 -16.86 8.07 44.92
C PRO A 823 -15.43 7.56 45.15
N ILE A 824 -14.58 8.42 45.70
CA ILE A 824 -13.17 8.09 45.93
C ILE A 824 -13.05 6.87 46.86
N ASP A 825 -13.85 6.81 47.91
CA ASP A 825 -13.84 5.67 48.85
C ASP A 825 -14.21 4.36 48.17
N GLU A 826 -15.19 4.38 47.26
CA GLU A 826 -15.56 3.21 46.46
C GLU A 826 -14.38 2.76 45.59
N LEU A 827 -13.69 3.69 44.94
CA LEU A 827 -12.52 3.38 44.13
C LEU A 827 -11.37 2.83 44.97
N VAL A 828 -11.08 3.43 46.13
CA VAL A 828 -10.00 2.99 47.03
C VAL A 828 -10.27 1.56 47.51
N GLN A 829 -11.51 1.23 47.87
CA GLN A 829 -11.88 -0.14 48.22
C GLN A 829 -11.64 -1.11 47.06
N ARG A 830 -12.06 -0.74 45.85
CA ARG A 830 -11.82 -1.56 44.64
C ARG A 830 -10.34 -1.74 44.33
N LEU A 831 -9.53 -0.71 44.51
CA LEU A 831 -8.09 -0.76 44.22
C LEU A 831 -7.31 -1.59 45.24
N ARG A 832 -7.79 -1.64 46.50
CA ARG A 832 -7.21 -2.44 47.59
C ARG A 832 -7.68 -3.89 47.61
N ALA A 833 -8.75 -4.23 46.88
CA ALA A 833 -9.22 -5.59 46.78
C ALA A 833 -8.14 -6.50 46.14
N PRO A 834 -7.89 -7.71 46.68
CA PRO A 834 -6.98 -8.66 46.05
C PRO A 834 -7.45 -8.96 44.64
N THR A 835 -6.55 -8.85 43.66
CA THR A 835 -6.89 -9.14 42.26
C THR A 835 -7.08 -10.65 42.16
N GLN A 836 -8.32 -11.15 42.03
CA GLN A 836 -8.56 -12.55 41.67
C GLN A 836 -7.90 -12.77 40.30
N ALA A 837 -6.89 -13.64 40.27
CA ALA A 837 -6.09 -13.89 39.09
C ALA A 837 -6.97 -14.41 37.93
N ALA A 838 -6.86 -13.75 36.77
CA ALA A 838 -7.28 -14.25 35.46
C ALA A 838 -6.16 -13.95 34.47
#